data_AF-A0AAN8PVP2-F1
#
_entry.id   AF-A0AAN8PVP2-F1
#
_cell.length_a   1.000
_cell.length_b   1.000
_cell.length_c   1.000
_cell.angle_alpha   90.00
_cell.angle_beta   90.00
_cell.angle_gamma   90.00
#
_symmetry.space_group_name_H-M   'P 1'
#
loop_
_entity.id
_entity.type
_entity.pdbx_description
1 polymer ?
#
loop_
_entity_poly.entity_id
_entity_poly.type
_entity_poly.pdbx_seq_one_letter_code
_entity_poly.pdbx_strand_id
1 'polypeptide(L)'
;MANYYTNLREYDRDGLPAIRPSTTGILDSTSARKYRALDQDDLLGYRSTSPTFGQGVRFEPQPNRRAVSELQDQVKVFRDELRKKDAMIQNLISLDSSPKSQTRIDPIRLRDTEHILEAKDIKIRELQSLLETNRENELRLTEIVNDLREQLHDLQNKTGSIESVAGRSEYTVAALQEENREKNDRIVQLEARLRKQLDERELAEASSMGADKKLRDLLSNISGLLRTDDLDSSQASVETVVRKLTDLMQENAMLKGKILSLNELLNNTETETKASRETIMRLVSEVGREQKVATRYSSDIENLRMERDNALAAKRDMEREVDVVKERLEANQRALDATRNELELREGRLNHLDREYRETANNTRSTSSQFNLFKEQLAGMLSNGYTSVSPSEEMIKEAVLALSQNNKELVLQVETLDNRVKSLTEQLDNQIDMQRSLAHRAKRAETDAGDLEEKLRLAEGDLAATDVLRDGFKSDKERYMRCLQRLAESMRMDKISADLGFDMILEALEARAQQLVNMEHHKLADKTSTTYNLQRKVKTLRDQLESKDLHLDLLRKKVTNLEERLHGRAELEKDRDSDSLRVKKLEKVISKYKLQIQDSRQEINNLKAQLLGASDLRARTLDQQRDVQELVKQVEELENLRKHQSHKISKLKEELHHNGSDFQEKRVVSENAVHALSGELRTTKTALTAIQNREKQLLDFRNVVARMLGLDINTLAVPDYEIISRLENFVKSHNTHAYVNMNLDEALADVEDGFLSGYEDSTRIVRDPAVQRSRDRSRRKAAKARARARSLSPQRRDPRRY
;
A
#
# COMPACT_ATOMS: atom_id res chain seq x y z
N MET A 1 -50.15 -37.57 22.81
CA MET A 1 -49.70 -38.97 22.58
C MET A 1 -48.23 -39.07 23.01
N ALA A 2 -47.76 -40.29 23.34
CA ALA A 2 -46.38 -40.75 23.60
C ALA A 2 -45.17 -39.77 23.55
N ASN A 3 -44.12 -39.88 24.39
CA ASN A 3 -43.79 -40.79 25.51
C ASN A 3 -42.55 -40.26 26.29
N TYR A 4 -42.32 -40.73 27.54
CA TYR A 4 -41.06 -41.14 28.21
C TYR A 4 -39.66 -40.59 27.76
N TYR A 5 -38.64 -40.35 28.60
CA TYR A 5 -38.44 -40.27 30.08
C TYR A 5 -36.96 -39.82 30.39
N THR A 6 -36.68 -39.34 31.61
CA THR A 6 -35.40 -39.43 32.42
C THR A 6 -33.95 -39.35 31.83
N ASN A 7 -33.18 -38.36 32.33
CA ASN A 7 -31.98 -38.45 33.21
C ASN A 7 -30.70 -39.30 32.95
N LEU A 8 -29.54 -38.63 33.17
CA LEU A 8 -28.34 -38.97 34.01
C LEU A 8 -27.20 -39.97 33.59
N ARG A 9 -25.96 -39.44 33.73
CA ARG A 9 -24.68 -39.97 34.32
C ARG A 9 -23.80 -41.08 33.69
N GLU A 10 -22.49 -40.74 33.65
CA GLU A 10 -21.27 -41.45 34.13
C GLU A 10 -21.24 -42.99 34.26
N TYR A 11 -20.24 -43.69 33.66
CA TYR A 11 -19.08 -44.32 34.37
C TYR A 11 -18.21 -45.31 33.51
N ASP A 12 -16.88 -45.18 33.60
CA ASP A 12 -15.78 -46.17 33.77
C ASP A 12 -15.67 -47.58 33.10
N ARG A 13 -14.40 -47.91 32.72
CA ARG A 13 -13.66 -49.22 32.85
C ARG A 13 -14.04 -50.43 31.97
N ASP A 14 -13.21 -51.47 31.79
CA ASP A 14 -11.73 -51.71 31.91
C ASP A 14 -11.37 -52.95 31.04
N GLY A 15 -10.11 -53.13 30.59
CA GLY A 15 -9.71 -54.38 29.88
C GLY A 15 -8.22 -54.54 29.52
N LEU A 16 -7.60 -55.62 30.03
CA LEU A 16 -6.23 -56.13 29.77
C LEU A 16 -6.34 -57.62 29.29
N PRO A 17 -5.29 -58.43 28.96
CA PRO A 17 -3.85 -58.26 29.26
C PRO A 17 -2.78 -58.75 28.22
N ALA A 18 -1.51 -58.51 28.56
CA ALA A 18 -0.29 -59.35 28.38
C ALA A 18 0.27 -59.75 26.98
N ILE A 19 1.59 -59.55 26.80
CA ILE A 19 2.65 -60.61 26.90
C ILE A 19 4.08 -59.97 26.81
N ARG A 20 5.10 -60.66 27.33
CA ARG A 20 6.57 -60.35 27.36
C ARG A 20 7.35 -61.31 26.40
N PRO A 21 8.70 -61.32 26.20
CA PRO A 21 9.79 -60.67 26.96
C PRO A 21 11.01 -60.11 26.16
N SER A 22 12.03 -59.65 26.92
CA SER A 22 13.50 -59.82 26.69
C SER A 22 14.22 -59.03 25.55
N THR A 23 15.41 -58.44 25.74
CA THR A 23 16.25 -58.24 26.96
C THR A 23 17.31 -57.13 26.78
N THR A 24 17.63 -56.39 27.88
CA THR A 24 18.91 -55.77 28.33
C THR A 24 20.01 -55.32 27.33
N GLY A 25 20.76 -54.23 27.58
CA GLY A 25 20.83 -53.31 28.74
C GLY A 25 21.76 -52.11 28.43
N ILE A 26 21.56 -50.91 29.01
CA ILE A 26 22.05 -50.48 30.34
C ILE A 26 23.59 -50.43 30.34
N LEU A 27 24.21 -49.25 30.16
CA LEU A 27 24.73 -48.31 31.20
C LEU A 27 25.87 -48.93 32.04
N ASP A 28 26.91 -48.19 32.50
CA ASP A 28 26.91 -46.77 32.87
C ASP A 28 28.32 -46.12 32.88
N SER A 29 28.35 -44.79 32.99
CA SER A 29 29.29 -43.96 33.77
C SER A 29 30.81 -43.89 33.47
N THR A 30 31.27 -42.62 33.43
CA THR A 30 32.50 -42.06 34.06
C THR A 30 33.92 -42.20 33.46
N SER A 31 34.51 -41.01 33.28
CA SER A 31 35.84 -40.60 33.80
C SER A 31 37.15 -40.86 33.03
N ALA A 32 37.40 -39.94 32.08
CA ALA A 32 38.42 -38.88 32.23
C ALA A 32 39.92 -39.08 31.88
N ARG A 33 40.53 -37.92 31.58
CA ARG A 33 41.98 -37.55 31.61
C ARG A 33 42.91 -37.94 30.44
N LYS A 34 42.99 -36.97 29.52
CA LYS A 34 44.17 -36.10 29.26
C LYS A 34 45.38 -36.60 28.43
N TYR A 35 45.65 -35.74 27.43
CA TYR A 35 46.95 -35.28 26.89
C TYR A 35 47.75 -36.12 25.89
N ARG A 36 48.15 -35.37 24.82
CA ARG A 36 49.45 -35.31 24.10
C ARG A 36 50.07 -36.62 23.59
N ALA A 37 50.45 -36.80 22.31
CA ALA A 37 50.97 -35.92 21.25
C ALA A 37 52.46 -35.53 21.36
N LEU A 38 53.12 -35.62 20.19
CA LEU A 38 54.51 -35.27 19.83
C LEU A 38 55.63 -36.29 20.14
N ASP A 39 56.19 -36.77 19.02
CA ASP A 39 57.60 -36.77 18.61
C ASP A 39 58.67 -37.68 19.27
N GLN A 40 59.30 -38.43 18.36
CA GLN A 40 60.74 -38.73 18.17
C GLN A 40 61.65 -39.21 19.33
N ASP A 41 62.36 -40.27 18.99
CA ASP A 41 63.82 -40.46 19.15
C ASP A 41 64.43 -40.74 20.54
N ASP A 42 64.68 -42.04 20.74
CA ASP A 42 66.04 -42.61 20.82
C ASP A 42 66.63 -43.07 22.19
N LEU A 43 67.53 -44.06 22.07
CA LEU A 43 68.69 -44.36 22.92
C LEU A 43 68.52 -44.63 24.44
N LEU A 44 68.53 -45.92 24.84
CA LEU A 44 69.73 -46.61 25.40
C LEU A 44 69.39 -48.01 25.99
N GLY A 45 70.28 -49.02 25.80
CA GLY A 45 70.00 -50.41 26.22
C GLY A 45 71.16 -51.40 26.46
N TYR A 46 72.43 -51.01 26.21
CA TYR A 46 73.69 -51.66 26.63
C TYR A 46 74.04 -53.16 26.34
N ARG A 47 75.33 -53.33 25.98
CA ARG A 47 76.26 -54.49 26.17
C ARG A 47 76.26 -55.71 25.22
N SER A 48 77.18 -55.62 24.26
CA SER A 48 78.46 -56.40 24.26
C SER A 48 78.45 -57.93 24.05
N THR A 49 78.79 -58.39 22.84
CA THR A 49 80.16 -58.94 22.55
C THR A 49 80.45 -59.12 21.05
N SER A 50 81.75 -59.25 20.74
CA SER A 50 82.41 -59.19 19.41
C SER A 50 82.21 -60.41 18.46
N PRO A 51 82.65 -60.35 17.17
CA PRO A 51 82.06 -61.16 16.09
C PRO A 51 83.06 -62.00 15.23
N THR A 52 82.54 -62.51 14.10
CA THR A 52 83.22 -62.88 12.82
C THR A 52 84.12 -64.13 12.70
N PHE A 53 83.75 -64.98 11.75
CA PHE A 53 84.60 -65.84 10.91
C PHE A 53 83.85 -66.07 9.57
N GLY A 54 84.39 -65.90 8.36
CA GLY A 54 85.60 -65.18 7.96
C GLY A 54 86.76 -66.06 7.48
N GLN A 55 86.93 -66.23 6.16
CA GLN A 55 88.19 -66.61 5.49
C GLN A 55 88.08 -66.34 3.97
N GLY A 56 89.14 -65.95 3.25
CA GLY A 56 90.44 -65.51 3.75
C GLY A 56 91.53 -65.47 2.67
N VAL A 57 92.02 -64.27 2.33
CA VAL A 57 93.28 -64.07 1.58
C VAL A 57 94.33 -63.54 2.55
N ARG A 58 95.38 -64.30 2.90
CA ARG A 58 96.54 -63.80 3.67
C ARG A 58 97.80 -64.69 3.64
N PHE A 59 98.94 -64.02 3.46
CA PHE A 59 100.22 -64.13 4.20
C PHE A 59 101.14 -65.37 4.08
N GLU A 60 102.37 -65.12 3.61
CA GLU A 60 103.62 -65.49 4.32
C GLU A 60 103.84 -64.58 5.57
N PRO A 61 104.80 -64.82 6.50
CA PRO A 61 105.82 -65.87 6.57
C PRO A 61 105.85 -66.63 7.94
N GLN A 62 106.97 -67.32 8.24
CA GLN A 62 107.38 -67.91 9.54
C GLN A 62 107.63 -66.84 10.65
N PRO A 63 108.00 -67.18 11.92
CA PRO A 63 108.20 -68.48 12.61
C PRO A 63 107.36 -68.60 13.93
N ASN A 64 107.33 -69.70 14.71
CA ASN A 64 108.44 -70.24 15.52
C ASN A 64 108.06 -71.56 16.26
N ARG A 65 109.05 -72.39 16.64
CA ARG A 65 108.85 -73.67 17.38
C ARG A 65 109.24 -73.54 18.85
N ARG A 66 108.44 -74.06 19.81
CA ARG A 66 108.95 -74.26 21.19
C ARG A 66 108.40 -75.42 22.05
N ALA A 67 107.42 -76.21 21.60
CA ALA A 67 107.01 -77.44 22.30
C ALA A 67 107.99 -78.64 22.13
N VAL A 68 109.13 -78.43 21.47
CA VAL A 68 110.18 -79.44 21.24
C VAL A 68 111.50 -79.04 21.92
N SER A 69 111.58 -77.86 22.57
CA SER A 69 112.81 -77.42 23.26
C SER A 69 112.98 -78.11 24.63
N GLU A 70 111.93 -78.12 25.46
CA GLU A 70 112.01 -78.57 26.86
C GLU A 70 112.10 -80.10 27.03
N LEU A 71 112.11 -80.87 25.93
CA LEU A 71 112.57 -82.27 25.90
C LEU A 71 113.73 -82.52 24.91
N GLN A 72 114.30 -81.48 24.31
CA GLN A 72 115.64 -81.55 23.70
C GLN A 72 116.77 -81.25 24.69
N ASP A 73 116.47 -80.64 25.84
CA ASP A 73 117.46 -80.31 26.88
C ASP A 73 117.91 -81.49 27.78
N GLN A 74 117.35 -82.71 27.62
CA GLN A 74 117.73 -83.87 28.48
C GLN A 74 118.20 -85.15 27.77
N VAL A 75 117.94 -85.36 26.46
CA VAL A 75 118.34 -86.62 25.77
C VAL A 75 119.30 -86.39 24.59
N LYS A 76 119.61 -85.14 24.22
CA LYS A 76 120.64 -84.86 23.20
C LYS A 76 122.06 -85.15 23.68
N VAL A 77 122.27 -85.35 24.99
CA VAL A 77 123.58 -85.69 25.60
C VAL A 77 124.07 -87.10 25.26
N PHE A 78 123.17 -88.07 25.05
CA PHE A 78 123.53 -89.48 24.82
C PHE A 78 123.52 -89.88 23.33
N ARG A 79 124.17 -89.10 22.46
CA ARG A 79 124.35 -89.47 21.04
C ARG A 79 125.72 -89.12 20.42
N ASP A 80 126.66 -88.55 21.18
CA ASP A 80 127.94 -88.07 20.64
C ASP A 80 129.09 -89.12 20.56
N GLU A 81 128.93 -90.34 21.09
CA GLU A 81 130.06 -91.28 21.24
C GLU A 81 130.38 -92.18 20.02
N LEU A 82 129.42 -92.48 19.12
CA LEU A 82 129.44 -93.80 18.44
C LEU A 82 130.08 -93.94 17.02
N ARG A 83 130.74 -92.95 16.37
CA ARG A 83 131.31 -93.11 14.99
C ARG A 83 132.62 -92.33 14.65
N LYS A 84 133.80 -93.00 14.38
CA LYS A 84 135.14 -92.32 14.18
C LYS A 84 136.51 -92.99 13.54
N LYS A 85 136.74 -94.11 12.72
CA LYS A 85 138.14 -94.83 12.46
C LYS A 85 138.68 -95.80 11.18
N ASP A 86 140.07 -95.91 10.75
CA ASP A 86 141.32 -96.87 10.19
C ASP A 86 141.88 -97.65 8.74
N ALA A 87 143.25 -97.93 8.27
CA ALA A 87 143.97 -98.85 7.07
C ALA A 87 145.63 -98.96 6.54
N MET A 88 146.36 -99.96 5.73
CA MET A 88 147.80 -100.02 4.85
C MET A 88 148.75 -101.34 4.23
N ILE A 89 149.87 -101.33 3.25
CA ILE A 89 151.26 -102.23 2.89
C ILE A 89 151.93 -102.93 1.44
N GLN A 90 153.32 -103.32 1.10
CA GLN A 90 154.13 -103.94 -0.23
C GLN A 90 155.72 -104.62 -0.36
N ASN A 91 156.41 -105.31 -1.48
CA ASN A 91 157.97 -105.65 -2.03
C ASN A 91 158.53 -107.05 -2.89
N LEU A 92 159.74 -107.62 -3.54
CA LEU A 92 161.25 -107.55 -4.24
C LEU A 92 162.10 -108.82 -5.08
N ILE A 93 163.45 -108.88 -5.67
CA ILE A 93 164.28 -109.81 -6.80
C ILE A 93 166.01 -110.05 -6.87
N SER A 94 167.10 -110.75 -7.61
CA SER A 94 167.76 -111.98 -8.53
C SER A 94 169.40 -112.14 -9.09
N LEU A 95 170.18 -113.28 -9.60
CA LEU A 95 171.66 -113.50 -10.34
C LEU A 95 172.32 -114.97 -10.97
N ASP A 96 173.54 -115.57 -11.55
CA ASP A 96 175.12 -115.52 -12.05
C ASP A 96 175.96 -116.70 -13.05
N SER A 97 177.39 -117.01 -13.24
CA SER A 97 178.28 -117.85 -14.36
C SER A 97 179.87 -118.56 -14.33
N SER A 98 180.64 -119.30 -15.35
CA SER A 98 182.18 -119.93 -15.43
C SER A 98 183.03 -120.83 -16.66
N PRO A 99 184.47 -121.12 -16.82
CA PRO A 99 185.40 -121.90 -17.96
C PRO A 99 187.00 -122.60 -17.90
N LYS A 100 187.77 -123.39 -18.88
CA LYS A 100 189.38 -123.60 -19.33
C LYS A 100 190.46 -124.94 -19.64
N SER A 101 191.41 -125.10 -20.73
CA SER A 101 192.92 -125.69 -21.19
C SER A 101 193.84 -127.16 -21.36
N GLN A 102 194.94 -127.48 -22.29
CA GLN A 102 196.39 -128.30 -22.28
C GLN A 102 197.41 -128.94 -23.54
N THR A 103 198.55 -129.87 -23.50
CA THR A 103 199.87 -130.16 -24.47
C THR A 103 200.77 -131.60 -24.87
N ARG A 104 202.20 -131.78 -25.19
CA ARG A 104 203.21 -132.77 -26.05
C ARG A 104 204.46 -133.68 -25.45
N ILE A 105 205.24 -134.63 -26.17
CA ILE A 105 206.69 -135.19 -25.91
C ILE A 105 207.46 -136.04 -27.05
N ASP A 106 208.82 -136.16 -27.10
CA ASP A 106 209.70 -136.71 -28.22
C ASP A 106 211.07 -137.42 -27.83
N PRO A 107 211.69 -138.44 -28.55
CA PRO A 107 213.14 -138.43 -29.01
C PRO A 107 213.76 -139.46 -30.08
N ILE A 108 214.94 -139.13 -30.69
CA ILE A 108 216.18 -139.90 -31.20
C ILE A 108 216.17 -141.24 -32.04
N ARG A 109 217.10 -141.37 -33.03
CA ARG A 109 217.91 -142.63 -33.27
C ARG A 109 219.37 -142.38 -33.75
N LEU A 110 220.29 -143.27 -33.34
CA LEU A 110 221.76 -143.10 -33.24
C LEU A 110 222.54 -143.72 -34.44
N ARG A 111 223.42 -142.95 -35.09
CA ARG A 111 224.12 -143.26 -36.37
C ARG A 111 223.18 -143.50 -37.59
N ASP A 112 221.92 -143.12 -37.44
CA ASP A 112 220.83 -143.40 -38.36
C ASP A 112 220.14 -142.11 -38.89
N THR A 113 220.79 -140.99 -39.23
CA THR A 113 222.06 -140.73 -39.97
C THR A 113 222.41 -141.65 -41.14
N GLU A 114 223.60 -142.25 -41.20
CA GLU A 114 224.48 -142.17 -42.40
C GLU A 114 223.89 -142.70 -43.72
N HIS A 115 223.81 -144.03 -43.94
CA HIS A 115 223.11 -144.57 -45.13
C HIS A 115 221.58 -144.33 -45.05
N ILE A 116 221.07 -143.97 -43.88
CA ILE A 116 219.67 -143.64 -43.62
C ILE A 116 219.36 -142.19 -44.05
N LEU A 117 219.86 -141.85 -45.24
CA LEU A 117 219.63 -140.64 -46.05
C LEU A 117 219.41 -141.12 -47.50
N GLU A 118 220.30 -142.00 -47.97
CA GLU A 118 220.19 -142.84 -49.19
C GLU A 118 219.02 -143.86 -49.19
N ALA A 119 218.17 -143.80 -48.16
CA ALA A 119 216.84 -144.41 -48.12
C ALA A 119 215.73 -143.41 -47.72
N LYS A 120 216.06 -142.34 -46.97
CA LYS A 120 215.11 -141.29 -46.61
C LYS A 120 214.76 -140.40 -47.81
N ASP A 121 215.65 -140.19 -48.76
CA ASP A 121 215.35 -139.46 -50.01
C ASP A 121 214.39 -140.21 -50.95
N ILE A 122 214.19 -141.52 -50.73
CA ILE A 122 213.10 -142.29 -51.32
C ILE A 122 211.82 -142.03 -50.53
N LYS A 123 211.88 -142.11 -49.19
CA LYS A 123 210.73 -141.94 -48.28
C LYS A 123 210.12 -140.54 -48.28
N ILE A 124 210.92 -139.48 -48.49
CA ILE A 124 210.45 -138.09 -48.54
C ILE A 124 209.43 -137.90 -49.68
N ARG A 125 209.71 -138.46 -50.86
CA ARG A 125 208.78 -138.40 -52.02
C ARG A 125 207.47 -139.11 -51.78
N GLU A 126 207.46 -140.25 -51.09
CA GLU A 126 206.22 -140.96 -50.74
C GLU A 126 205.31 -140.13 -49.82
N LEU A 127 205.87 -139.43 -48.82
CA LEU A 127 205.07 -138.63 -47.89
C LEU A 127 204.59 -137.29 -48.48
N GLN A 128 205.29 -136.73 -49.47
CA GLN A 128 204.80 -135.57 -50.22
C GLN A 128 203.48 -135.90 -50.94
N SER A 129 203.39 -137.06 -51.59
CA SER A 129 202.15 -137.53 -52.24
C SER A 129 200.96 -137.63 -51.27
N LEU A 130 201.20 -138.06 -50.02
CA LEU A 130 200.16 -138.13 -48.98
C LEU A 130 199.66 -136.73 -48.58
N LEU A 131 200.56 -135.74 -48.53
CA LEU A 131 200.25 -134.35 -48.21
C LEU A 131 199.36 -133.71 -49.29
N GLU A 132 199.64 -134.00 -50.57
CA GLU A 132 198.78 -133.62 -51.71
C GLU A 132 197.33 -134.12 -51.53
N THR A 133 197.15 -135.43 -51.29
CA THR A 133 195.78 -136.02 -51.17
C THR A 133 194.96 -135.48 -50.01
N ASN A 134 195.60 -135.07 -48.92
CA ASN A 134 194.90 -134.49 -47.78
C ASN A 134 194.37 -133.07 -48.09
N ARG A 135 195.07 -132.34 -48.98
CA ARG A 135 194.72 -131.00 -49.43
C ARG A 135 193.50 -130.98 -50.36
N GLU A 136 193.30 -132.04 -51.15
CA GLU A 136 192.12 -132.20 -52.01
C GLU A 136 190.82 -132.43 -51.19
N ASN A 137 190.91 -133.15 -50.06
CA ASN A 137 189.75 -133.39 -49.19
C ASN A 137 189.22 -132.11 -48.52
N GLU A 138 190.11 -131.17 -48.18
CA GLU A 138 189.76 -129.90 -47.53
C GLU A 138 188.99 -128.96 -48.48
N LEU A 139 189.31 -128.98 -49.78
CA LEU A 139 188.58 -128.26 -50.82
C LEU A 139 187.15 -128.82 -51.00
N ARG A 140 186.98 -130.16 -51.00
CA ARG A 140 185.65 -130.78 -51.09
C ARG A 140 184.73 -130.43 -49.91
N LEU A 141 185.27 -130.37 -48.70
CA LEU A 141 184.49 -129.97 -47.52
C LEU A 141 184.05 -128.50 -47.58
N THR A 142 184.86 -127.63 -48.18
CA THR A 142 184.52 -126.20 -48.30
C THR A 142 183.52 -125.90 -49.41
N GLU A 143 183.43 -126.71 -50.47
CA GLU A 143 182.33 -126.62 -51.45
C GLU A 143 180.95 -126.94 -50.80
N ILE A 144 180.83 -128.05 -50.06
CA ILE A 144 179.58 -128.47 -49.40
C ILE A 144 179.06 -127.41 -48.40
N VAL A 145 179.97 -126.70 -47.72
CA VAL A 145 179.61 -125.63 -46.76
C VAL A 145 179.04 -124.39 -47.46
N ASN A 146 179.36 -124.15 -48.73
CA ASN A 146 178.76 -123.06 -49.50
C ASN A 146 177.36 -123.45 -50.01
N ASP A 147 177.19 -124.67 -50.52
CA ASP A 147 175.91 -125.18 -51.06
C ASP A 147 174.78 -125.13 -50.01
N LEU A 148 175.08 -125.53 -48.76
CA LEU A 148 174.15 -125.43 -47.63
C LEU A 148 173.82 -124.00 -47.18
N ARG A 149 174.69 -123.01 -47.46
CA ARG A 149 174.43 -121.59 -47.17
C ARG A 149 173.52 -120.95 -48.22
N GLU A 150 173.67 -121.35 -49.48
CA GLU A 150 172.84 -120.84 -50.58
C GLU A 150 171.38 -121.28 -50.42
N GLN A 151 171.12 -122.54 -50.04
CA GLN A 151 169.77 -123.03 -49.70
C GLN A 151 169.13 -122.28 -48.52
N LEU A 152 169.91 -121.89 -47.51
CA LEU A 152 169.41 -121.14 -46.35
C LEU A 152 168.98 -119.71 -46.74
N HIS A 153 169.74 -119.05 -47.63
CA HIS A 153 169.40 -117.72 -48.11
C HIS A 153 168.10 -117.72 -48.93
N ASP A 154 167.90 -118.75 -49.75
CA ASP A 154 166.73 -118.88 -50.62
C ASP A 154 165.41 -119.11 -49.86
N LEU A 155 165.46 -119.82 -48.72
CA LEU A 155 164.32 -119.95 -47.80
C LEU A 155 164.03 -118.65 -47.04
N GLN A 156 165.08 -117.90 -46.65
CA GLN A 156 164.92 -116.63 -45.95
C GLN A 156 164.26 -115.57 -46.85
N ASN A 157 164.66 -115.50 -48.11
CA ASN A 157 164.06 -114.59 -49.11
C ASN A 157 162.58 -114.93 -49.42
N LYS A 158 162.20 -116.22 -49.44
CA LYS A 158 160.80 -116.64 -49.58
C LYS A 158 159.93 -116.21 -48.39
N THR A 159 160.48 -116.22 -47.17
CA THR A 159 159.74 -115.86 -45.95
C THR A 159 159.34 -114.37 -45.94
N GLY A 160 160.29 -113.47 -46.21
CA GLY A 160 160.01 -112.02 -46.24
C GLY A 160 159.04 -111.59 -47.36
N SER A 161 158.92 -112.38 -48.42
CA SER A 161 157.91 -112.16 -49.47
C SER A 161 156.47 -112.33 -48.94
N ILE A 162 156.24 -113.33 -48.09
CA ILE A 162 154.92 -113.63 -47.52
C ILE A 162 154.49 -112.56 -46.53
N GLU A 163 155.38 -112.11 -45.64
CA GLU A 163 155.10 -111.04 -44.67
C GLU A 163 154.73 -109.71 -45.36
N SER A 164 155.39 -109.38 -46.48
CA SER A 164 155.07 -108.19 -47.28
C SER A 164 153.67 -108.25 -47.91
N VAL A 165 153.14 -109.44 -48.21
CA VAL A 165 151.76 -109.61 -48.71
C VAL A 165 150.75 -109.58 -47.57
N ALA A 166 151.06 -110.22 -46.44
CA ALA A 166 150.20 -110.25 -45.25
C ALA A 166 149.87 -108.83 -44.74
N GLY A 167 150.88 -107.99 -44.51
CA GLY A 167 150.68 -106.64 -43.98
C GLY A 167 149.85 -105.71 -44.89
N ARG A 168 149.86 -105.93 -46.21
CA ARG A 168 148.98 -105.20 -47.15
C ARG A 168 147.52 -105.67 -47.03
N SER A 169 147.30 -106.95 -46.77
CA SER A 169 145.94 -107.50 -46.59
C SER A 169 145.28 -106.97 -45.30
N GLU A 170 146.02 -106.91 -44.18
CA GLU A 170 145.50 -106.40 -42.91
C GLU A 170 145.10 -104.93 -42.99
N TYR A 171 145.91 -104.07 -43.60
CA TYR A 171 145.59 -102.65 -43.79
C TYR A 171 144.30 -102.46 -44.62
N THR A 172 144.09 -103.31 -45.63
CA THR A 172 142.89 -103.27 -46.47
C THR A 172 141.65 -103.74 -45.71
N VAL A 173 141.78 -104.76 -44.86
CA VAL A 173 140.68 -105.24 -43.99
C VAL A 173 140.33 -104.21 -42.92
N ALA A 174 141.32 -103.53 -42.32
CA ALA A 174 141.09 -102.48 -41.34
C ALA A 174 140.27 -101.32 -41.92
N ALA A 175 140.62 -100.84 -43.11
CA ALA A 175 139.88 -99.78 -43.80
C ALA A 175 138.41 -100.16 -44.08
N LEU A 176 138.16 -101.40 -44.52
CA LEU A 176 136.80 -101.90 -44.78
C LEU A 176 135.98 -102.15 -43.50
N GLN A 177 136.63 -102.39 -42.35
CA GLN A 177 135.94 -102.44 -41.06
C GLN A 177 135.53 -101.04 -40.57
N GLU A 178 136.34 -100.02 -40.83
CA GLU A 178 136.02 -98.63 -40.49
C GLU A 178 134.80 -98.12 -41.29
N GLU A 179 134.78 -98.33 -42.61
CA GLU A 179 133.65 -97.94 -43.47
C GLU A 179 132.33 -98.67 -43.08
N ASN A 180 132.43 -99.92 -42.61
CA ASN A 180 131.26 -100.64 -42.08
C ASN A 180 130.74 -100.07 -40.76
N ARG A 181 131.60 -99.52 -39.90
CA ARG A 181 131.16 -98.82 -38.67
C ARG A 181 130.39 -97.56 -39.02
N GLU A 182 130.95 -96.69 -39.87
CA GLU A 182 130.27 -95.46 -40.30
C GLU A 182 128.90 -95.73 -40.93
N LYS A 183 128.79 -96.79 -41.75
CA LYS A 183 127.51 -97.18 -42.37
C LYS A 183 126.51 -97.76 -41.37
N ASN A 184 126.93 -98.53 -40.37
CA ASN A 184 126.06 -98.97 -39.28
C ASN A 184 125.56 -97.80 -38.43
N ASP A 185 126.43 -96.88 -38.03
CA ASP A 185 126.02 -95.67 -37.28
C ASP A 185 125.05 -94.82 -38.09
N ARG A 186 125.20 -94.80 -39.41
CA ARG A 186 124.25 -94.11 -40.31
C ARG A 186 122.89 -94.80 -40.40
N ILE A 187 122.85 -96.14 -40.37
CA ILE A 187 121.59 -96.91 -40.27
C ILE A 187 120.89 -96.60 -38.94
N VAL A 188 121.60 -96.66 -37.81
CA VAL A 188 121.03 -96.36 -36.48
C VAL A 188 120.46 -94.94 -36.40
N GLN A 189 121.14 -93.93 -36.98
CA GLN A 189 120.61 -92.57 -37.09
C GLN A 189 119.32 -92.47 -37.93
N LEU A 190 119.22 -93.24 -39.02
CA LEU A 190 118.04 -93.24 -39.89
C LEU A 190 116.86 -93.98 -39.23
N GLU A 191 117.09 -95.10 -38.56
CA GLU A 191 116.06 -95.82 -37.81
C GLU A 191 115.50 -94.98 -36.66
N ALA A 192 116.35 -94.31 -35.89
CA ALA A 192 115.91 -93.41 -34.82
C ALA A 192 115.05 -92.25 -35.35
N ARG A 193 115.39 -91.72 -36.53
CA ARG A 193 114.62 -90.66 -37.19
C ARG A 193 113.28 -91.16 -37.75
N LEU A 194 113.23 -92.40 -38.25
CA LEU A 194 112.00 -93.02 -38.76
C LEU A 194 110.99 -93.27 -37.64
N ARG A 195 111.43 -93.79 -36.48
CA ARG A 195 110.57 -94.01 -35.30
C ARG A 195 109.90 -92.72 -34.85
N LYS A 196 110.67 -91.63 -34.71
CA LYS A 196 110.13 -90.31 -34.30
C LYS A 196 109.02 -89.80 -35.23
N GLN A 197 109.10 -90.06 -36.53
CA GLN A 197 108.04 -89.66 -37.47
C GLN A 197 106.82 -90.58 -37.46
N LEU A 198 106.94 -91.83 -37.00
CA LEU A 198 105.78 -92.69 -36.72
C LEU A 198 105.05 -92.21 -35.46
N ASP A 199 105.78 -91.96 -34.36
CA ASP A 199 105.22 -91.44 -33.11
C ASP A 199 104.45 -90.11 -33.34
N GLU A 200 105.03 -89.20 -34.14
CA GLU A 200 104.40 -87.93 -34.52
C GLU A 200 103.15 -88.13 -35.40
N ARG A 201 103.11 -89.16 -36.25
CA ARG A 201 101.95 -89.47 -37.09
C ARG A 201 100.80 -90.07 -36.29
N GLU A 202 101.08 -91.02 -35.39
CA GLU A 202 100.06 -91.65 -34.56
C GLU A 202 99.40 -90.65 -33.60
N LEU A 203 100.16 -89.71 -33.04
CA LEU A 203 99.62 -88.58 -32.27
C LEU A 203 98.69 -87.69 -33.11
N ALA A 204 99.03 -87.43 -34.38
CA ALA A 204 98.18 -86.65 -35.28
C ALA A 204 96.90 -87.39 -35.68
N GLU A 205 96.97 -88.69 -35.99
CA GLU A 205 95.81 -89.53 -36.31
C GLU A 205 94.87 -89.66 -35.11
N ALA A 206 95.40 -89.91 -33.90
CA ALA A 206 94.60 -89.97 -32.67
C ALA A 206 93.90 -88.63 -32.35
N SER A 207 94.58 -87.49 -32.56
CA SER A 207 93.99 -86.16 -32.39
C SER A 207 92.87 -85.90 -33.41
N SER A 208 93.10 -86.27 -34.68
CA SER A 208 92.12 -86.16 -35.76
C SER A 208 90.86 -86.98 -35.47
N MET A 209 91.00 -88.27 -35.13
CA MET A 209 89.88 -89.14 -34.73
C MET A 209 89.12 -88.59 -33.50
N GLY A 210 89.84 -87.97 -32.56
CA GLY A 210 89.25 -87.32 -31.39
C GLY A 210 88.41 -86.09 -31.72
N ALA A 211 88.79 -85.30 -32.72
CA ALA A 211 87.99 -84.17 -33.21
C ALA A 211 86.78 -84.65 -34.04
N ASP A 212 87.01 -85.62 -34.92
CA ASP A 212 86.01 -86.19 -35.83
C ASP A 212 84.89 -86.94 -35.05
N LYS A 213 85.23 -87.60 -33.93
CA LYS A 213 84.22 -88.11 -32.98
C LYS A 213 83.42 -86.98 -32.33
N LYS A 214 84.08 -85.95 -31.79
CA LYS A 214 83.39 -84.81 -31.13
C LYS A 214 82.40 -84.11 -32.05
N LEU A 215 82.73 -83.98 -33.35
CA LEU A 215 81.82 -83.39 -34.35
C LEU A 215 80.57 -84.27 -34.57
N ARG A 216 80.73 -85.59 -34.67
CA ARG A 216 79.60 -86.53 -34.73
C ARG A 216 78.73 -86.49 -33.47
N ASP A 217 79.35 -86.48 -32.30
CA ASP A 217 78.64 -86.40 -31.01
C ASP A 217 77.85 -85.06 -30.90
N LEU A 218 78.42 -83.93 -31.37
CA LEU A 218 77.73 -82.64 -31.43
C LEU A 218 76.56 -82.63 -32.41
N LEU A 219 76.76 -83.15 -33.62
CA LEU A 219 75.68 -83.25 -34.61
C LEU A 219 74.55 -84.16 -34.13
N SER A 220 74.85 -85.30 -33.50
CA SER A 220 73.82 -86.17 -32.92
C SER A 220 73.02 -85.47 -31.81
N ASN A 221 73.68 -84.71 -30.93
CA ASN A 221 73.01 -83.97 -29.86
C ASN A 221 72.11 -82.85 -30.41
N ILE A 222 72.58 -82.11 -31.42
CA ILE A 222 71.77 -81.04 -32.02
C ILE A 222 70.63 -81.61 -32.87
N SER A 223 70.84 -82.70 -33.63
CA SER A 223 69.77 -83.40 -34.37
C SER A 223 68.66 -83.89 -33.45
N GLY A 224 69.00 -84.50 -32.31
CA GLY A 224 68.01 -84.94 -31.32
C GLY A 224 67.27 -83.78 -30.63
N LEU A 225 67.94 -82.64 -30.38
CA LEU A 225 67.30 -81.43 -29.86
C LEU A 225 66.38 -80.75 -30.88
N LEU A 226 66.74 -80.76 -32.17
CA LEU A 226 65.93 -80.25 -33.28
C LEU A 226 64.89 -81.27 -33.79
N ARG A 227 64.97 -82.52 -33.33
CA ARG A 227 64.14 -83.67 -33.72
C ARG A 227 64.14 -83.92 -35.23
N THR A 228 65.31 -83.92 -35.84
CA THR A 228 65.51 -84.10 -37.30
C THR A 228 65.79 -85.55 -37.70
N ASP A 229 65.45 -86.52 -36.84
CA ASP A 229 65.84 -87.93 -37.01
C ASP A 229 64.97 -88.70 -38.02
N ASP A 230 63.83 -88.13 -38.44
CA ASP A 230 62.87 -88.71 -39.40
C ASP A 230 63.29 -88.56 -40.89
N LEU A 231 64.59 -88.49 -41.19
CA LEU A 231 65.13 -88.42 -42.57
C LEU A 231 66.07 -89.59 -42.84
N ASP A 232 65.62 -90.50 -43.72
CA ASP A 232 66.19 -91.84 -43.88
C ASP A 232 67.66 -91.87 -44.36
N SER A 233 68.53 -92.33 -43.45
CA SER A 233 69.84 -92.95 -43.67
C SER A 233 71.01 -92.07 -44.15
N SER A 234 72.18 -92.33 -43.56
CA SER A 234 73.51 -91.78 -43.90
C SER A 234 73.77 -90.29 -43.59
N GLN A 235 74.07 -90.02 -42.30
CA GLN A 235 74.66 -88.78 -41.76
C GLN A 235 73.82 -87.49 -41.94
N ALA A 236 73.17 -87.06 -40.85
CA ALA A 236 72.55 -85.73 -40.77
C ALA A 236 73.60 -84.64 -41.02
N SER A 237 73.50 -83.96 -42.18
CA SER A 237 74.47 -82.96 -42.58
C SER A 237 74.35 -81.69 -41.73
N VAL A 238 75.49 -81.04 -41.46
CA VAL A 238 75.59 -79.75 -40.75
C VAL A 238 74.58 -78.74 -41.31
N GLU A 239 74.45 -78.72 -42.64
CA GLU A 239 73.59 -77.80 -43.38
C GLU A 239 72.09 -78.02 -43.11
N THR A 240 71.65 -79.25 -42.86
CA THR A 240 70.26 -79.57 -42.54
C THR A 240 69.89 -79.08 -41.14
N VAL A 241 70.79 -79.29 -40.17
CA VAL A 241 70.70 -78.75 -38.81
C VAL A 241 70.67 -77.22 -38.81
N VAL A 242 71.58 -76.57 -39.54
CA VAL A 242 71.66 -75.10 -39.64
C VAL A 242 70.39 -74.51 -40.28
N ARG A 243 69.84 -75.14 -41.31
CA ARG A 243 68.58 -74.72 -41.95
C ARG A 243 67.43 -74.74 -40.93
N LYS A 244 67.24 -75.85 -40.20
CA LYS A 244 66.14 -75.95 -39.23
C LYS A 244 66.30 -75.01 -38.03
N LEU A 245 67.55 -74.74 -37.60
CA LEU A 245 67.84 -73.72 -36.60
C LEU A 245 67.47 -72.31 -37.11
N THR A 246 67.74 -72.02 -38.38
CA THR A 246 67.40 -70.73 -39.03
C THR A 246 65.88 -70.54 -39.12
N ASP A 247 65.13 -71.58 -39.51
CA ASP A 247 63.66 -71.56 -39.53
C ASP A 247 63.10 -71.22 -38.14
N LEU A 248 63.60 -71.89 -37.09
CA LEU A 248 63.18 -71.66 -35.71
C LEU A 248 63.57 -70.27 -35.19
N MET A 249 64.69 -69.70 -35.65
CA MET A 249 65.07 -68.31 -35.33
C MET A 249 64.12 -67.30 -35.99
N GLN A 250 63.72 -67.53 -37.25
CA GLN A 250 62.73 -66.70 -37.94
C GLN A 250 61.34 -66.83 -37.30
N GLU A 251 60.92 -68.05 -36.93
CA GLU A 251 59.69 -68.30 -36.19
C GLU A 251 59.70 -67.60 -34.83
N ASN A 252 60.81 -67.66 -34.09
CA ASN A 252 60.97 -66.96 -32.80
C ASN A 252 60.89 -65.43 -32.96
N ALA A 253 61.45 -64.88 -34.05
CA ALA A 253 61.34 -63.46 -34.37
C ALA A 253 59.90 -63.05 -34.74
N MET A 254 59.20 -63.85 -35.57
CA MET A 254 57.79 -63.63 -35.91
C MET A 254 56.88 -63.73 -34.68
N LEU A 255 57.12 -64.71 -33.78
CA LEU A 255 56.38 -64.85 -32.53
C LEU A 255 56.62 -63.67 -31.58
N LYS A 256 57.86 -63.14 -31.51
CA LYS A 256 58.16 -61.90 -30.76
C LYS A 256 57.42 -60.68 -31.35
N GLY A 257 57.44 -60.49 -32.67
CA GLY A 257 56.67 -59.42 -33.32
C GLY A 257 55.16 -59.56 -33.10
N LYS A 258 54.64 -60.79 -33.10
CA LYS A 258 53.24 -61.09 -32.78
C LYS A 258 52.91 -60.78 -31.32
N ILE A 259 53.81 -61.09 -30.38
CA ILE A 259 53.66 -60.73 -28.96
C ILE A 259 53.64 -59.21 -28.78
N LEU A 260 54.54 -58.47 -29.45
CA LEU A 260 54.56 -57.00 -29.40
C LEU A 260 53.25 -56.39 -29.91
N SER A 261 52.82 -56.75 -31.12
CA SER A 261 51.55 -56.26 -31.70
C SER A 261 50.30 -56.65 -30.90
N LEU A 262 50.30 -57.82 -30.23
CA LEU A 262 49.23 -58.19 -29.30
C LEU A 262 49.27 -57.37 -27.99
N ASN A 263 50.46 -57.00 -27.52
CA ASN A 263 50.63 -56.19 -26.32
C ASN A 263 50.31 -54.71 -26.57
N GLU A 264 50.65 -54.19 -27.75
CA GLU A 264 50.21 -52.88 -28.27
C GLU A 264 48.68 -52.84 -28.41
N LEU A 265 48.08 -53.85 -29.04
CA LEU A 265 46.62 -53.97 -29.14
C LEU A 265 45.96 -54.03 -27.75
N LEU A 266 46.52 -54.79 -26.81
CA LEU A 266 46.04 -54.86 -25.43
C LEU A 266 46.11 -53.47 -24.77
N ASN A 267 47.24 -52.78 -24.82
CA ASN A 267 47.41 -51.45 -24.26
C ASN A 267 46.48 -50.40 -24.90
N ASN A 268 46.24 -50.49 -26.21
CA ASN A 268 45.28 -49.66 -26.92
C ASN A 268 43.84 -49.93 -26.46
N THR A 269 43.43 -51.20 -26.31
CA THR A 269 42.11 -51.53 -25.73
C THR A 269 42.00 -51.17 -24.25
N GLU A 270 43.09 -51.21 -23.48
CA GLU A 270 43.11 -50.74 -22.09
C GLU A 270 42.96 -49.21 -22.00
N THR A 271 43.62 -48.45 -22.86
CA THR A 271 43.49 -46.98 -22.89
C THR A 271 42.14 -46.54 -23.43
N GLU A 272 41.59 -47.23 -24.44
CA GLU A 272 40.22 -47.01 -24.94
C GLU A 272 39.16 -47.38 -23.88
N THR A 273 39.32 -48.48 -23.14
CA THR A 273 38.39 -48.84 -22.05
C THR A 273 38.51 -47.91 -20.83
N LYS A 274 39.71 -47.35 -20.56
CA LYS A 274 39.88 -46.28 -19.56
C LYS A 274 39.19 -44.98 -20.02
N ALA A 275 39.41 -44.54 -21.27
CA ALA A 275 38.82 -43.32 -21.83
C ALA A 275 37.28 -43.40 -21.96
N SER A 276 36.74 -44.54 -22.39
CA SER A 276 35.29 -44.76 -22.44
C SER A 276 34.68 -44.88 -21.04
N ARG A 277 35.35 -45.52 -20.07
CA ARG A 277 34.92 -45.52 -18.66
C ARG A 277 34.88 -44.11 -18.07
N GLU A 278 35.88 -43.27 -18.36
CA GLU A 278 35.85 -41.85 -17.98
C GLU A 278 34.71 -41.09 -18.67
N THR A 279 34.47 -41.32 -19.95
CA THR A 279 33.38 -40.69 -20.70
C THR A 279 32.02 -41.08 -20.11
N ILE A 280 31.82 -42.34 -19.74
CA ILE A 280 30.64 -42.82 -19.01
C ILE A 280 30.54 -42.16 -17.62
N MET A 281 31.63 -42.06 -16.86
CA MET A 281 31.65 -41.36 -15.56
C MET A 281 31.26 -39.88 -15.69
N ARG A 282 31.73 -39.18 -16.73
CA ARG A 282 31.36 -37.78 -17.04
C ARG A 282 29.89 -37.68 -17.40
N LEU A 283 29.40 -38.49 -18.35
CA LEU A 283 27.99 -38.52 -18.75
C LEU A 283 27.04 -38.86 -17.59
N VAL A 284 27.39 -39.82 -16.73
CA VAL A 284 26.62 -40.14 -15.51
C VAL A 284 26.65 -38.98 -14.51
N SER A 285 27.76 -38.23 -14.43
CA SER A 285 27.88 -37.03 -13.58
C SER A 285 27.17 -35.78 -14.15
N GLU A 286 26.96 -35.74 -15.47
CA GLU A 286 26.19 -34.72 -16.18
C GLU A 286 24.69 -35.02 -16.09
N VAL A 287 24.25 -36.24 -16.42
CA VAL A 287 22.88 -36.72 -16.16
C VAL A 287 22.52 -36.61 -14.68
N GLY A 288 23.46 -36.90 -13.77
CA GLY A 288 23.29 -36.73 -12.33
C GLY A 288 23.25 -35.26 -11.84
N ARG A 289 23.67 -34.29 -12.67
CA ARG A 289 23.42 -32.86 -12.46
C ARG A 289 22.10 -32.44 -13.09
N GLU A 290 21.85 -32.83 -14.33
CA GLU A 290 20.66 -32.46 -15.09
C GLU A 290 19.40 -33.00 -14.43
N GLN A 291 19.42 -34.23 -13.89
CA GLN A 291 18.33 -34.77 -13.09
C GLN A 291 18.06 -33.92 -11.83
N LYS A 292 19.09 -33.36 -11.19
CA LYS A 292 18.94 -32.46 -10.02
C LYS A 292 18.41 -31.09 -10.42
N VAL A 293 18.76 -30.60 -11.61
CA VAL A 293 18.22 -29.37 -12.20
C VAL A 293 16.75 -29.57 -12.58
N ALA A 294 16.41 -30.68 -13.24
CA ALA A 294 15.04 -31.06 -13.57
C ALA A 294 14.14 -31.23 -12.33
N THR A 295 14.63 -31.86 -11.25
CA THR A 295 13.85 -31.95 -10.00
C THR A 295 13.64 -30.59 -9.34
N ARG A 296 14.61 -29.67 -9.43
CA ARG A 296 14.45 -28.28 -8.96
C ARG A 296 13.40 -27.53 -9.78
N TYR A 297 13.48 -27.60 -11.10
CA TYR A 297 12.44 -27.00 -11.95
C TYR A 297 11.06 -27.62 -11.71
N SER A 298 10.96 -28.92 -11.41
CA SER A 298 9.69 -29.53 -10.99
C SER A 298 9.16 -28.93 -9.70
N SER A 299 9.99 -28.83 -8.65
CA SER A 299 9.57 -28.22 -7.38
C SER A 299 9.25 -26.72 -7.53
N ASP A 300 9.99 -26.00 -8.36
CA ASP A 300 9.75 -24.58 -8.62
C ASP A 300 8.42 -24.38 -9.38
N ILE A 301 8.10 -25.25 -10.34
CA ILE A 301 6.80 -25.28 -11.02
C ILE A 301 5.65 -25.59 -10.06
N GLU A 302 5.85 -26.50 -9.09
CA GLU A 302 4.85 -26.84 -8.09
C GLU A 302 4.65 -25.75 -7.04
N ASN A 303 5.73 -25.10 -6.59
CA ASN A 303 5.70 -23.90 -5.77
C ASN A 303 4.94 -22.76 -6.48
N LEU A 304 5.27 -22.46 -7.75
CA LEU A 304 4.60 -21.42 -8.53
C LEU A 304 3.12 -21.74 -8.82
N ARG A 305 2.74 -23.03 -8.93
CA ARG A 305 1.33 -23.45 -9.00
C ARG A 305 0.61 -23.20 -7.67
N MET A 306 1.24 -23.52 -6.54
CA MET A 306 0.68 -23.28 -5.22
C MET A 306 0.55 -21.79 -4.91
N GLU A 307 1.56 -20.97 -5.24
CA GLU A 307 1.51 -19.51 -5.14
C GLU A 307 0.40 -18.91 -6.01
N ARG A 308 0.26 -19.37 -7.27
CA ARG A 308 -0.86 -19.01 -8.15
C ARG A 308 -2.20 -19.33 -7.51
N ASP A 309 -2.38 -20.53 -6.97
CA ASP A 309 -3.67 -20.96 -6.44
C ASP A 309 -4.02 -20.26 -5.13
N ASN A 310 -3.02 -19.98 -4.28
CA ASN A 310 -3.16 -19.11 -3.10
C ASN A 310 -3.54 -17.68 -3.52
N ALA A 311 -2.89 -17.11 -4.53
CA ALA A 311 -3.23 -15.78 -5.06
C ALA A 311 -4.63 -15.75 -5.69
N LEU A 312 -5.06 -16.81 -6.36
CA LEU A 312 -6.42 -16.97 -6.89
C LEU A 312 -7.46 -17.19 -5.78
N ALA A 313 -7.10 -17.79 -4.64
CA ALA A 313 -7.96 -17.85 -3.47
C ALA A 313 -8.14 -16.45 -2.87
N ALA A 314 -7.05 -15.78 -2.51
CA ALA A 314 -7.05 -14.42 -1.97
C ALA A 314 -7.77 -13.42 -2.89
N LYS A 315 -7.62 -13.55 -4.22
CA LYS A 315 -8.37 -12.75 -5.20
C LYS A 315 -9.89 -12.94 -5.05
N ARG A 316 -10.38 -14.18 -4.95
CA ARG A 316 -11.81 -14.48 -4.77
C ARG A 316 -12.32 -13.99 -3.41
N ASP A 317 -11.48 -14.03 -2.39
CA ASP A 317 -11.81 -13.53 -1.05
C ASP A 317 -11.98 -11.99 -1.07
N MET A 318 -11.03 -11.27 -1.67
CA MET A 318 -11.13 -9.83 -1.94
C MET A 318 -12.32 -9.47 -2.86
N GLU A 319 -12.65 -10.28 -3.86
CA GLU A 319 -13.84 -10.07 -4.71
C GLU A 319 -15.14 -10.18 -3.92
N ARG A 320 -15.26 -11.17 -3.01
CA ARG A 320 -16.41 -11.27 -2.10
C ARG A 320 -16.47 -10.12 -1.09
N GLU A 321 -15.35 -9.67 -0.55
CA GLU A 321 -15.31 -8.48 0.31
C GLU A 321 -15.77 -7.22 -0.44
N VAL A 322 -15.32 -7.03 -1.68
CA VAL A 322 -15.74 -5.93 -2.55
C VAL A 322 -17.25 -5.98 -2.80
N ASP A 323 -17.83 -7.15 -3.07
CA ASP A 323 -19.27 -7.28 -3.29
C ASP A 323 -20.08 -7.03 -2.00
N VAL A 324 -19.65 -7.55 -0.85
CA VAL A 324 -20.26 -7.22 0.46
C VAL A 324 -20.17 -5.73 0.79
N VAL A 325 -19.09 -5.05 0.39
CA VAL A 325 -18.94 -3.59 0.55
C VAL A 325 -19.87 -2.83 -0.41
N LYS A 326 -20.12 -3.31 -1.65
CA LYS A 326 -21.14 -2.74 -2.55
C LYS A 326 -22.54 -2.89 -1.95
N GLU A 327 -22.92 -4.08 -1.49
CA GLU A 327 -24.23 -4.33 -0.87
C GLU A 327 -24.46 -3.40 0.34
N ARG A 328 -23.44 -3.22 1.18
CA ARG A 328 -23.48 -2.27 2.31
C ARG A 328 -23.58 -0.82 1.85
N LEU A 329 -22.86 -0.43 0.80
CA LEU A 329 -22.96 0.91 0.22
C LEU A 329 -24.36 1.17 -0.34
N GLU A 330 -24.94 0.24 -1.10
CA GLU A 330 -26.30 0.32 -1.64
C GLU A 330 -27.38 0.29 -0.56
N ALA A 331 -27.17 -0.43 0.54
CA ALA A 331 -28.05 -0.40 1.71
C ALA A 331 -27.99 0.96 2.42
N ASN A 332 -26.79 1.51 2.63
CA ASN A 332 -26.61 2.85 3.20
C ASN A 332 -27.17 3.94 2.28
N GLN A 333 -27.00 3.82 0.97
CA GLN A 333 -27.56 4.74 -0.03
C GLN A 333 -29.09 4.78 0.07
N ARG A 334 -29.75 3.61 0.07
CA ARG A 334 -31.21 3.49 0.24
C ARG A 334 -31.69 4.03 1.59
N ALA A 335 -30.95 3.79 2.67
CA ALA A 335 -31.28 4.32 3.99
C ALA A 335 -31.16 5.85 4.04
N LEU A 336 -30.11 6.42 3.43
CA LEU A 336 -29.87 7.85 3.34
C LEU A 336 -30.93 8.55 2.48
N ASP A 337 -31.29 7.98 1.34
CA ASP A 337 -32.36 8.52 0.50
C ASP A 337 -33.74 8.39 1.16
N ALA A 338 -33.99 7.35 1.97
CA ALA A 338 -35.18 7.27 2.81
C ALA A 338 -35.23 8.37 3.90
N THR A 339 -34.10 8.69 4.57
CA THR A 339 -34.07 9.78 5.55
C THR A 339 -34.16 11.16 4.92
N ARG A 340 -33.67 11.36 3.68
CA ARG A 340 -33.93 12.56 2.88
C ARG A 340 -35.42 12.75 2.59
N ASN A 341 -36.09 11.70 2.12
CA ASN A 341 -37.52 11.75 1.83
C ASN A 341 -38.36 12.00 3.09
N GLU A 342 -37.96 11.43 4.24
CA GLU A 342 -38.62 11.76 5.51
C GLU A 342 -38.37 13.21 5.94
N LEU A 343 -37.15 13.74 5.77
CA LEU A 343 -36.83 15.14 6.07
C LEU A 343 -37.64 16.09 5.18
N GLU A 344 -37.73 15.85 3.87
CA GLU A 344 -38.54 16.66 2.95
C GLU A 344 -40.03 16.63 3.34
N LEU A 345 -40.56 15.48 3.75
CA LEU A 345 -41.93 15.36 4.27
C LEU A 345 -42.12 16.11 5.60
N ARG A 346 -41.12 16.10 6.49
CA ARG A 346 -41.11 16.84 7.76
C ARG A 346 -41.04 18.35 7.51
N GLU A 347 -40.21 18.81 6.59
CA GLU A 347 -40.12 20.21 6.16
C GLU A 347 -41.42 20.68 5.50
N GLY A 348 -42.00 19.89 4.60
CA GLY A 348 -43.32 20.15 4.02
C GLY A 348 -44.41 20.31 5.09
N ARG A 349 -44.41 19.43 6.10
CA ARG A 349 -45.33 19.54 7.25
C ARG A 349 -45.05 20.76 8.13
N LEU A 350 -43.80 21.12 8.36
CA LEU A 350 -43.43 22.32 9.12
C LEU A 350 -43.85 23.60 8.39
N ASN A 351 -43.62 23.67 7.08
CA ASN A 351 -44.05 24.79 6.23
C ASN A 351 -45.58 24.94 6.19
N HIS A 352 -46.31 23.82 6.19
CA HIS A 352 -47.77 23.80 6.31
C HIS A 352 -48.23 24.31 7.68
N LEU A 353 -47.63 23.85 8.78
CA LEU A 353 -47.98 24.27 10.14
C LEU A 353 -47.61 25.73 10.43
N ASP A 354 -46.47 26.22 9.95
CA ASP A 354 -46.08 27.64 10.04
C ASP A 354 -47.05 28.52 9.23
N ARG A 355 -47.54 28.04 8.08
CA ARG A 355 -48.60 28.72 7.33
C ARG A 355 -49.92 28.76 8.11
N GLU A 356 -50.41 27.63 8.62
CA GLU A 356 -51.63 27.58 9.44
C GLU A 356 -51.51 28.45 10.69
N TYR A 357 -50.34 28.45 11.34
CA TYR A 357 -50.05 29.30 12.50
C TYR A 357 -50.10 30.79 12.13
N ARG A 358 -49.53 31.20 10.99
CA ARG A 358 -49.62 32.59 10.51
C ARG A 358 -51.06 32.98 10.14
N GLU A 359 -51.80 32.11 9.47
CA GLU A 359 -53.19 32.37 9.07
C GLU A 359 -54.12 32.45 10.31
N THR A 360 -53.96 31.56 11.29
CA THR A 360 -54.71 31.60 12.56
C THR A 360 -54.30 32.76 13.46
N ALA A 361 -53.02 33.11 13.54
CA ALA A 361 -52.55 34.29 14.28
C ALA A 361 -53.05 35.60 13.64
N ASN A 362 -53.06 35.70 12.30
CA ASN A 362 -53.62 36.85 11.59
C ASN A 362 -55.14 36.95 11.79
N ASN A 363 -55.88 35.84 11.73
CA ASN A 363 -57.31 35.83 12.06
C ASN A 363 -57.56 36.26 13.51
N THR A 364 -56.81 35.72 14.48
CA THR A 364 -56.91 36.08 15.91
C THR A 364 -56.60 37.56 16.15
N ARG A 365 -55.60 38.10 15.45
CA ARG A 365 -55.28 39.53 15.50
C ARG A 365 -56.39 40.38 14.88
N SER A 366 -56.94 39.96 13.74
CA SER A 366 -58.03 40.64 13.05
C SER A 366 -59.30 40.69 13.90
N THR A 367 -59.74 39.56 14.46
CA THR A 367 -60.91 39.50 15.33
C THR A 367 -60.70 40.25 16.65
N SER A 368 -59.49 40.21 17.23
CA SER A 368 -59.13 41.02 18.39
C SER A 368 -59.16 42.51 18.09
N SER A 369 -58.65 42.96 16.94
CA SER A 369 -58.75 44.36 16.51
C SER A 369 -60.20 44.79 16.25
N GLN A 370 -61.03 43.93 15.64
CA GLN A 370 -62.46 44.20 15.45
C GLN A 370 -63.21 44.27 16.79
N PHE A 371 -62.91 43.39 17.74
CA PHE A 371 -63.51 43.40 19.08
C PHE A 371 -63.09 44.62 19.91
N ASN A 372 -61.83 45.06 19.80
CA ASN A 372 -61.39 46.29 20.44
C ASN A 372 -62.05 47.53 19.82
N LEU A 373 -62.15 47.62 18.49
CA LEU A 373 -62.90 48.68 17.82
C LEU A 373 -64.39 48.68 18.21
N PHE A 374 -65.00 47.51 18.37
CA PHE A 374 -66.37 47.37 18.85
C PHE A 374 -66.54 47.87 20.30
N LYS A 375 -65.59 47.58 21.19
CA LYS A 375 -65.57 48.16 22.56
C LYS A 375 -65.37 49.67 22.54
N GLU A 376 -64.51 50.20 21.66
CA GLU A 376 -64.32 51.65 21.48
C GLU A 376 -65.61 52.33 20.99
N GLN A 377 -66.32 51.71 20.04
CA GLN A 377 -67.62 52.20 19.56
C GLN A 377 -68.70 52.14 20.65
N LEU A 378 -68.81 51.04 21.40
CA LEU A 378 -69.72 50.92 22.54
C LEU A 378 -69.42 51.96 23.62
N ALA A 379 -68.17 52.08 24.06
CA ALA A 379 -67.76 53.06 25.05
C ALA A 379 -68.00 54.50 24.58
N GLY A 380 -67.78 54.79 23.29
CA GLY A 380 -68.11 56.07 22.68
C GLY A 380 -69.61 56.39 22.67
N MET A 381 -70.48 55.40 22.40
CA MET A 381 -71.95 55.57 22.46
C MET A 381 -72.52 55.65 23.88
N LEU A 382 -71.87 55.01 24.85
CA LEU A 382 -72.24 55.06 26.28
C LEU A 382 -71.71 56.32 26.97
N SER A 383 -70.71 56.97 26.39
CA SER A 383 -70.18 58.25 26.85
C SER A 383 -71.08 59.43 26.48
N ASN A 384 -71.13 60.43 27.33
CA ASN A 384 -71.83 61.69 27.10
C ASN A 384 -71.04 62.87 27.71
N GLY A 385 -71.59 64.09 27.66
CA GLY A 385 -70.91 65.30 28.14
C GLY A 385 -70.58 65.33 29.64
N TYR A 386 -71.08 64.39 30.44
CA TYR A 386 -70.86 64.32 31.90
C TYR A 386 -70.24 62.99 32.37
N THR A 387 -70.44 61.89 31.64
CA THR A 387 -69.84 60.58 31.96
C THR A 387 -69.04 60.04 30.78
N SER A 388 -67.73 59.84 30.98
CA SER A 388 -66.83 59.18 30.02
C SER A 388 -66.67 57.71 30.40
N VAL A 389 -66.94 56.80 29.46
CA VAL A 389 -66.80 55.36 29.61
C VAL A 389 -65.56 54.91 28.86
N SER A 390 -64.69 54.10 29.49
CA SER A 390 -63.49 53.56 28.82
C SER A 390 -63.81 52.28 28.04
N PRO A 391 -63.02 51.91 27.00
CA PRO A 391 -63.23 50.70 26.18
C PRO A 391 -62.84 49.38 26.87
N SER A 392 -63.05 49.29 28.18
CA SER A 392 -63.02 48.04 28.95
C SER A 392 -64.40 47.39 28.98
N GLU A 393 -64.45 46.06 28.89
CA GLU A 393 -65.69 45.30 28.94
C GLU A 393 -66.45 45.50 30.26
N GLU A 394 -65.71 45.65 31.37
CA GLU A 394 -66.25 45.87 32.71
C GLU A 394 -66.94 47.24 32.80
N MET A 395 -66.24 48.32 32.41
CA MET A 395 -66.79 49.68 32.41
C MET A 395 -67.98 49.84 31.45
N ILE A 396 -67.96 49.15 30.31
CA ILE A 396 -69.09 49.08 29.37
C ILE A 396 -70.30 48.38 30.03
N LYS A 397 -70.09 47.26 30.73
CA LYS A 397 -71.15 46.55 31.46
C LYS A 397 -71.74 47.40 32.58
N GLU A 398 -70.90 48.06 33.39
CA GLU A 398 -71.34 48.95 34.47
C GLU A 398 -72.14 50.14 33.92
N ALA A 399 -71.68 50.79 32.84
CA ALA A 399 -72.42 51.88 32.20
C ALA A 399 -73.78 51.44 31.65
N VAL A 400 -73.86 50.25 31.04
CA VAL A 400 -75.14 49.68 30.55
C VAL A 400 -76.09 49.35 31.71
N LEU A 401 -75.58 48.83 32.84
CA LEU A 401 -76.38 48.56 34.04
C LEU A 401 -76.90 49.87 34.67
N ALA A 402 -76.05 50.89 34.78
CA ALA A 402 -76.44 52.21 35.28
C ALA A 402 -77.50 52.88 34.39
N LEU A 403 -77.34 52.83 33.06
CA LEU A 403 -78.36 53.31 32.12
C LEU A 403 -79.67 52.52 32.22
N SER A 404 -79.61 51.20 32.41
CA SER A 404 -80.79 50.36 32.63
C SER A 404 -81.54 50.74 33.92
N GLN A 405 -80.80 51.04 35.00
CA GLN A 405 -81.40 51.50 36.26
C GLN A 405 -82.00 52.91 36.12
N ASN A 406 -81.25 53.87 35.58
CA ASN A 406 -81.75 55.24 35.34
C ASN A 406 -83.02 55.23 34.48
N ASN A 407 -83.11 54.35 33.48
CA ASN A 407 -84.30 54.20 32.65
C ASN A 407 -85.50 53.62 33.44
N LYS A 408 -85.29 52.65 34.33
CA LYS A 408 -86.36 52.16 35.25
C LYS A 408 -86.85 53.27 36.17
N GLU A 409 -85.94 54.09 36.71
CA GLU A 409 -86.28 55.22 37.58
C GLU A 409 -87.06 56.30 36.81
N LEU A 410 -86.68 56.59 35.55
CA LEU A 410 -87.44 57.48 34.66
C LEU A 410 -88.83 56.92 34.30
N VAL A 411 -88.97 55.62 34.04
CA VAL A 411 -90.27 54.98 33.79
C VAL A 411 -91.19 55.11 35.01
N LEU A 412 -90.67 54.86 36.22
CA LEU A 412 -91.42 55.08 37.47
C LEU A 412 -91.82 56.55 37.66
N GLN A 413 -90.92 57.50 37.34
CA GLN A 413 -91.25 58.93 37.36
C GLN A 413 -92.37 59.27 36.37
N VAL A 414 -92.31 58.75 35.13
CA VAL A 414 -93.37 58.92 34.12
C VAL A 414 -94.70 58.33 34.62
N GLU A 415 -94.70 57.16 35.24
CA GLU A 415 -95.90 56.56 35.83
C GLU A 415 -96.50 57.41 36.97
N THR A 416 -95.67 57.97 37.87
CA THR A 416 -96.17 58.89 38.91
C THR A 416 -96.73 60.20 38.33
N LEU A 417 -96.15 60.70 37.24
CA LEU A 417 -96.65 61.89 36.54
C LEU A 417 -97.95 61.60 35.79
N ASP A 418 -98.08 60.46 35.12
CA ASP A 418 -99.30 60.03 34.44
C ASP A 418 -100.45 59.81 35.43
N ASN A 419 -100.19 59.15 36.57
CA ASN A 419 -101.17 59.03 37.65
C ASN A 419 -101.57 60.39 38.25
N ARG A 420 -100.64 61.34 38.33
CA ARG A 420 -100.96 62.74 38.73
C ARG A 420 -101.76 63.48 37.67
N VAL A 421 -101.49 63.27 36.37
CA VAL A 421 -102.28 63.85 35.27
C VAL A 421 -103.70 63.28 35.31
N LYS A 422 -103.87 61.96 35.41
CA LYS A 422 -105.18 61.32 35.58
C LYS A 422 -105.99 61.92 36.73
N SER A 423 -105.39 62.04 37.92
CA SER A 423 -106.08 62.63 39.09
C SER A 423 -106.43 64.12 38.88
N LEU A 424 -105.59 64.91 38.20
CA LEU A 424 -105.89 66.30 37.86
C LEU A 424 -106.96 66.41 36.76
N THR A 425 -107.01 65.48 35.81
CA THR A 425 -108.07 65.39 34.79
C THR A 425 -109.40 65.02 35.45
N GLU A 426 -109.43 64.01 36.31
CA GLU A 426 -110.61 63.63 37.09
C GLU A 426 -111.11 64.79 37.97
N GLN A 427 -110.22 65.54 38.62
CA GLN A 427 -110.58 66.77 39.35
C GLN A 427 -111.17 67.85 38.43
N LEU A 428 -110.64 68.01 37.21
CA LEU A 428 -111.16 68.96 36.24
C LEU A 428 -112.53 68.55 35.69
N ASP A 429 -112.73 67.27 35.37
CA ASP A 429 -114.01 66.74 34.90
C ASP A 429 -115.10 66.86 35.98
N ASN A 430 -114.78 66.54 37.23
CA ASN A 430 -115.66 66.79 38.38
C ASN A 430 -115.99 68.28 38.55
N GLN A 431 -115.04 69.20 38.31
CA GLN A 431 -115.33 70.64 38.30
C GLN A 431 -116.21 71.05 37.11
N ILE A 432 -116.00 70.49 35.92
CA ILE A 432 -116.81 70.76 34.73
C ILE A 432 -118.25 70.29 34.94
N ASP A 433 -118.47 69.11 35.50
CA ASP A 433 -119.82 68.60 35.78
C ASP A 433 -120.51 69.34 36.93
N MET A 434 -119.76 69.77 37.95
CA MET A 434 -120.28 70.71 38.96
C MET A 434 -120.70 72.04 38.32
N GLN A 435 -119.89 72.62 37.42
CA GLN A 435 -120.22 73.87 36.72
C GLN A 435 -121.41 73.69 35.76
N ARG A 436 -121.52 72.55 35.05
CA ARG A 436 -122.71 72.20 34.25
C ARG A 436 -123.96 72.10 35.11
N SER A 437 -123.89 71.45 36.27
CA SER A 437 -124.98 71.33 37.23
C SER A 437 -125.43 72.70 37.78
N LEU A 438 -124.46 73.55 38.15
CA LEU A 438 -124.72 74.93 38.58
C LEU A 438 -125.34 75.78 37.45
N ALA A 439 -124.85 75.67 36.21
CA ALA A 439 -125.41 76.37 35.05
C ALA A 439 -126.84 75.89 34.72
N HIS A 440 -127.12 74.59 34.81
CA HIS A 440 -128.48 74.06 34.66
C HIS A 440 -129.42 74.53 35.78
N ARG A 441 -128.92 74.66 37.02
CA ARG A 441 -129.69 75.21 38.14
C ARG A 441 -129.93 76.71 37.98
N ALA A 442 -128.93 77.47 37.56
CA ALA A 442 -129.05 78.90 37.25
C ALA A 442 -130.08 79.13 36.14
N LYS A 443 -129.99 78.39 35.02
CA LYS A 443 -130.96 78.48 33.92
C LYS A 443 -132.39 78.12 34.32
N ARG A 444 -132.58 77.19 35.26
CA ARG A 444 -133.92 76.95 35.84
C ARG A 444 -134.41 78.12 36.67
N ALA A 445 -133.55 78.69 37.53
CA ALA A 445 -133.91 79.89 38.30
C ALA A 445 -134.20 81.10 37.39
N GLU A 446 -133.50 81.24 36.25
CA GLU A 446 -133.78 82.25 35.22
C GLU A 446 -135.15 82.02 34.57
N THR A 447 -135.51 80.77 34.20
CA THR A 447 -136.85 80.49 33.67
C THR A 447 -137.93 80.70 34.74
N ASP A 448 -137.72 80.22 35.96
CA ASP A 448 -138.67 80.37 37.07
C ASP A 448 -138.89 81.85 37.42
N ALA A 449 -137.84 82.68 37.32
CA ALA A 449 -137.91 84.13 37.49
C ALA A 449 -138.67 84.82 36.35
N GLY A 450 -138.37 84.51 35.08
CA GLY A 450 -139.12 85.04 33.94
C GLY A 450 -140.61 84.65 33.98
N ASP A 451 -140.90 83.42 34.39
CA ASP A 451 -142.24 82.93 34.65
C ASP A 451 -142.97 83.71 35.76
N LEU A 452 -142.25 84.25 36.73
CA LEU A 452 -142.80 85.10 37.81
C LEU A 452 -142.92 86.56 37.37
N GLU A 453 -141.97 87.08 36.60
CA GLU A 453 -142.04 88.43 36.01
C GLU A 453 -143.22 88.57 35.04
N GLU A 454 -143.50 87.57 34.20
CA GLU A 454 -144.70 87.60 33.34
C GLU A 454 -145.99 87.54 34.16
N LYS A 455 -146.06 86.68 35.18
CA LYS A 455 -147.23 86.62 36.09
C LYS A 455 -147.44 87.94 36.84
N LEU A 456 -146.37 88.59 37.29
CA LEU A 456 -146.40 89.91 37.91
C LEU A 456 -146.89 90.98 36.92
N ARG A 457 -146.31 91.05 35.72
CA ARG A 457 -146.70 92.00 34.65
C ARG A 457 -148.16 91.84 34.24
N LEU A 458 -148.69 90.61 34.19
CA LEU A 458 -150.11 90.35 33.93
C LEU A 458 -150.98 90.87 35.08
N ALA A 459 -150.61 90.59 36.34
CA ALA A 459 -151.35 91.09 37.51
C ALA A 459 -151.30 92.63 37.64
N GLU A 460 -150.18 93.27 37.29
CA GLU A 460 -150.05 94.72 37.19
C GLU A 460 -150.93 95.31 36.07
N GLY A 461 -151.00 94.61 34.93
CA GLY A 461 -151.88 94.97 33.81
C GLY A 461 -153.37 94.87 34.18
N ASP A 462 -153.78 93.78 34.83
CA ASP A 462 -155.15 93.60 35.34
C ASP A 462 -155.50 94.65 36.40
N LEU A 463 -154.56 94.95 37.32
CA LEU A 463 -154.73 96.00 38.32
C LEU A 463 -154.96 97.36 37.66
N ALA A 464 -154.09 97.75 36.72
CA ALA A 464 -154.21 98.99 35.96
C ALA A 464 -155.52 99.05 35.16
N ALA A 465 -155.97 97.94 34.58
CA ALA A 465 -157.27 97.85 33.93
C ALA A 465 -158.44 98.08 34.90
N THR A 466 -158.40 97.48 36.11
CA THR A 466 -159.42 97.74 37.14
C THR A 466 -159.41 99.19 37.63
N ASP A 467 -158.26 99.85 37.72
CA ASP A 467 -158.19 101.25 38.11
C ASP A 467 -158.67 102.21 37.01
N VAL A 468 -158.38 101.93 35.74
CA VAL A 468 -158.98 102.65 34.59
C VAL A 468 -160.50 102.50 34.57
N LEU A 469 -161.03 101.30 34.86
CA LEU A 469 -162.48 101.08 35.02
C LEU A 469 -163.05 101.84 36.23
N ARG A 470 -162.33 101.85 37.37
CA ARG A 470 -162.72 102.55 38.60
C ARG A 470 -162.83 104.06 38.38
N ASP A 471 -161.83 104.67 37.75
CA ASP A 471 -161.86 106.10 37.39
C ASP A 471 -162.86 106.40 36.25
N GLY A 472 -163.09 105.45 35.33
CA GLY A 472 -164.20 105.49 34.37
C GLY A 472 -165.55 105.67 35.07
N PHE A 473 -165.94 104.72 35.93
CA PHE A 473 -167.18 104.77 36.71
C PHE A 473 -167.28 106.01 37.60
N LYS A 474 -166.17 106.46 38.21
CA LYS A 474 -166.12 107.69 38.99
C LYS A 474 -166.39 108.92 38.11
N SER A 475 -165.78 109.01 36.93
CA SER A 475 -165.98 110.11 35.99
C SER A 475 -167.41 110.15 35.41
N ASP A 476 -168.06 108.99 35.28
CA ASP A 476 -169.47 108.89 34.89
C ASP A 476 -170.38 109.29 36.05
N LYS A 477 -170.14 108.81 37.28
CA LYS A 477 -170.85 109.26 38.49
C LYS A 477 -170.78 110.78 38.64
N GLU A 478 -169.60 111.38 38.47
CA GLU A 478 -169.47 112.83 38.48
C GLU A 478 -170.20 113.53 37.33
N ARG A 479 -170.24 112.92 36.13
CA ARG A 479 -171.00 113.47 34.99
C ARG A 479 -172.51 113.41 35.23
N TYR A 480 -173.03 112.34 35.84
CA TYR A 480 -174.42 112.23 36.28
C TYR A 480 -174.74 113.22 37.40
N MET A 481 -173.92 113.30 38.45
CA MET A 481 -174.04 114.34 39.51
C MET A 481 -174.10 115.75 38.90
N ARG A 482 -173.14 116.09 38.04
CA ARG A 482 -173.10 117.38 37.32
C ARG A 482 -174.24 117.54 36.32
N CYS A 483 -174.97 116.50 35.94
CA CYS A 483 -176.18 116.63 35.12
C CYS A 483 -177.40 116.93 35.99
N LEU A 484 -177.59 116.19 37.08
CA LEU A 484 -178.67 116.42 38.05
C LEU A 484 -178.55 117.80 38.71
N GLN A 485 -177.34 118.23 39.06
CA GLN A 485 -177.09 119.57 39.63
C GLN A 485 -177.45 120.69 38.64
N ARG A 486 -177.06 120.57 37.36
CA ARG A 486 -177.48 121.53 36.31
C ARG A 486 -178.99 121.51 36.05
N LEU A 487 -179.63 120.35 36.19
CA LEU A 487 -181.08 120.23 36.11
C LEU A 487 -181.73 120.97 37.30
N ALA A 488 -181.21 120.81 38.51
CA ALA A 488 -181.64 121.55 39.70
C ALA A 488 -181.47 123.06 39.60
N GLU A 489 -180.32 123.53 39.09
CA GLU A 489 -180.04 124.94 38.79
C GLU A 489 -181.04 125.50 37.76
N SER A 490 -181.28 124.76 36.67
CA SER A 490 -182.29 125.12 35.66
C SER A 490 -183.70 125.22 36.25
N MET A 491 -183.97 124.51 37.34
CA MET A 491 -185.27 124.39 37.98
C MET A 491 -185.39 125.23 39.27
N ARG A 492 -184.38 126.04 39.59
CA ARG A 492 -184.31 126.85 40.82
C ARG A 492 -184.52 126.02 42.10
N MET A 493 -183.90 124.83 42.13
CA MET A 493 -183.86 123.90 43.28
C MET A 493 -182.43 123.76 43.83
N ASP A 494 -181.48 124.50 43.28
CA ASP A 494 -180.03 124.47 43.52
C ASP A 494 -179.68 124.32 45.00
N LYS A 495 -180.23 125.15 45.89
CA LYS A 495 -180.02 125.04 47.35
C LYS A 495 -180.46 123.69 47.92
N ILE A 496 -181.66 123.22 47.57
CA ILE A 496 -182.22 121.96 48.07
C ILE A 496 -181.45 120.77 47.50
N SER A 497 -181.00 120.85 46.24
CA SER A 497 -180.20 119.79 45.61
C SER A 497 -178.77 119.68 46.14
N ALA A 498 -178.24 120.73 46.78
CA ALA A 498 -176.92 120.69 47.42
C ALA A 498 -176.93 119.93 48.75
N ASP A 499 -178.07 119.95 49.45
CA ASP A 499 -178.26 119.29 50.76
C ASP A 499 -178.82 117.85 50.64
N LEU A 500 -179.25 117.42 49.44
CA LEU A 500 -179.77 116.08 49.17
C LEU A 500 -178.67 115.13 48.64
N GLY A 501 -178.75 113.85 49.04
CA GLY A 501 -177.94 112.79 48.44
C GLY A 501 -178.35 112.49 46.99
N PHE A 502 -177.43 111.94 46.19
CA PHE A 502 -177.66 111.52 44.79
C PHE A 502 -178.99 110.75 44.61
N ASP A 503 -179.26 109.87 45.57
CA ASP A 503 -180.38 108.95 45.61
C ASP A 503 -181.74 109.67 45.74
N MET A 504 -181.77 110.89 46.27
CA MET A 504 -182.98 111.70 46.48
C MET A 504 -183.08 112.93 45.58
N ILE A 505 -181.96 113.39 44.96
CA ILE A 505 -181.98 114.54 44.04
C ILE A 505 -182.93 114.27 42.86
N LEU A 506 -182.97 113.05 42.33
CA LEU A 506 -183.79 112.73 41.16
C LEU A 506 -185.30 112.90 41.44
N GLU A 507 -185.79 112.34 42.55
CA GLU A 507 -187.21 112.44 42.97
C GLU A 507 -187.62 113.90 43.24
N ALA A 508 -186.74 114.67 43.90
CA ALA A 508 -186.98 116.08 44.19
C ALA A 508 -187.04 116.96 42.92
N LEU A 509 -186.36 116.54 41.83
CA LEU A 509 -186.41 117.24 40.56
C LEU A 509 -187.65 116.91 39.75
N GLU A 510 -188.08 115.65 39.71
CA GLU A 510 -189.31 115.24 39.02
C GLU A 510 -190.54 116.02 39.56
N ALA A 511 -190.67 116.12 40.88
CA ALA A 511 -191.71 116.92 41.53
C ALA A 511 -191.67 118.42 41.11
N ARG A 512 -190.47 118.97 40.86
CA ARG A 512 -190.29 120.35 40.41
C ARG A 512 -190.56 120.54 38.92
N ALA A 513 -190.29 119.55 38.07
CA ALA A 513 -190.59 119.62 36.63
C ALA A 513 -192.08 119.88 36.41
N GLN A 514 -192.91 119.11 37.11
CA GLN A 514 -194.37 119.23 37.11
C GLN A 514 -194.86 120.61 37.57
N GLN A 515 -194.08 121.32 38.41
CA GLN A 515 -194.41 122.67 38.86
C GLN A 515 -194.01 123.75 37.85
N LEU A 516 -192.89 123.59 37.12
CA LEU A 516 -192.36 124.61 36.21
C LEU A 516 -192.99 124.58 34.82
N VAL A 517 -193.35 123.40 34.30
CA VAL A 517 -194.11 123.27 33.04
C VAL A 517 -195.41 124.09 33.08
N ASN A 518 -196.03 124.20 34.26
CA ASN A 518 -197.22 125.01 34.51
C ASN A 518 -196.97 126.54 34.60
N MET A 519 -195.71 127.01 34.56
CA MET A 519 -195.36 128.43 34.67
C MET A 519 -194.54 128.98 33.48
N GLU A 520 -193.82 128.15 32.72
CA GLU A 520 -192.97 128.62 31.62
C GLU A 520 -193.72 129.08 30.36
N HIS A 521 -195.02 128.73 30.24
CA HIS A 521 -195.90 129.12 29.13
C HIS A 521 -196.02 130.65 28.92
N HIS A 522 -195.56 131.47 29.87
CA HIS A 522 -195.65 132.94 29.81
C HIS A 522 -194.33 133.72 29.82
N LYS A 523 -193.13 133.07 29.84
CA LYS A 523 -191.85 133.79 30.03
C LYS A 523 -190.67 133.38 29.13
N LEU A 524 -190.91 132.70 28.01
CA LEU A 524 -189.88 132.38 27.02
C LEU A 524 -189.75 133.44 25.90
N ALA A 525 -189.46 134.68 26.31
CA ALA A 525 -189.01 135.75 25.43
C ALA A 525 -187.86 136.52 26.12
N ASP A 526 -186.83 136.87 25.36
CA ASP A 526 -185.54 137.48 25.80
C ASP A 526 -184.68 136.62 26.77
N LYS A 527 -183.38 136.39 26.55
CA LYS A 527 -182.46 136.91 25.52
C LYS A 527 -181.22 136.00 25.33
N THR A 528 -180.97 135.53 24.11
CA THR A 528 -179.76 134.79 23.71
C THR A 528 -178.68 135.75 23.19
N SER A 529 -177.67 136.07 24.01
CA SER A 529 -176.53 136.92 23.55
C SER A 529 -175.19 136.70 24.30
N THR A 530 -175.19 136.20 25.53
CA THR A 530 -173.98 136.14 26.37
C THR A 530 -173.06 134.95 26.10
N THR A 531 -173.57 133.88 25.48
CA THR A 531 -172.89 132.57 25.32
C THR A 531 -171.58 132.63 24.52
N TYR A 532 -171.50 133.51 23.53
CA TYR A 532 -170.46 133.44 22.49
C TYR A 532 -169.05 133.87 22.95
N ASN A 533 -168.96 134.73 23.98
CA ASN A 533 -167.68 135.29 24.43
C ASN A 533 -166.84 134.33 25.29
N LEU A 534 -167.47 133.34 25.95
CA LEU A 534 -166.76 132.40 26.83
C LEU A 534 -166.01 131.31 26.06
N GLN A 535 -166.58 130.82 24.94
CA GLN A 535 -165.97 129.76 24.14
C GLN A 535 -164.58 130.12 23.60
N ARG A 536 -164.35 131.39 23.25
CA ARG A 536 -163.07 131.84 22.65
C ARG A 536 -161.88 131.76 23.61
N LYS A 537 -162.10 131.81 24.93
CA LYS A 537 -161.03 131.84 25.93
C LYS A 537 -160.55 130.45 26.38
N VAL A 538 -161.37 129.41 26.18
CA VAL A 538 -161.03 128.01 26.53
C VAL A 538 -160.01 127.42 25.56
N LYS A 539 -160.05 127.80 24.28
CA LYS A 539 -159.18 127.21 23.24
C LYS A 539 -157.69 127.47 23.51
N THR A 540 -157.33 128.73 23.75
CA THR A 540 -155.92 129.20 23.87
C THR A 540 -155.12 128.54 25.01
N LEU A 541 -155.77 127.93 26.00
CA LEU A 541 -155.11 127.26 27.12
C LEU A 541 -154.77 125.78 26.86
N ARG A 542 -155.35 125.13 25.83
CA ARG A 542 -154.97 123.77 25.43
C ARG A 542 -153.66 123.76 24.66
N ASP A 543 -153.57 124.63 23.66
CA ASP A 543 -152.44 124.76 22.74
C ASP A 543 -151.09 124.99 23.47
N GLN A 544 -151.11 125.52 24.70
CA GLN A 544 -149.92 125.73 25.54
C GLN A 544 -149.48 124.50 26.36
N LEU A 545 -150.37 123.53 26.61
CA LEU A 545 -150.06 122.33 27.38
C LEU A 545 -149.35 121.29 26.51
N GLU A 546 -149.87 121.01 25.32
CA GLU A 546 -149.32 120.04 24.36
C GLU A 546 -147.85 120.36 23.98
N SER A 547 -147.48 121.64 23.96
CA SER A 547 -146.11 122.11 23.74
C SER A 547 -145.13 121.79 24.89
N LYS A 548 -145.61 121.47 26.09
CA LYS A 548 -144.77 121.09 27.25
C LYS A 548 -144.43 119.61 27.23
N ASP A 549 -145.39 118.76 26.88
CA ASP A 549 -145.21 117.29 26.92
C ASP A 549 -144.18 116.83 25.88
N LEU A 550 -144.22 117.39 24.67
CA LEU A 550 -143.23 117.13 23.61
C LEU A 550 -141.78 117.40 24.06
N HIS A 551 -141.56 118.37 24.95
CA HIS A 551 -140.24 118.69 25.49
C HIS A 551 -139.73 117.64 26.50
N LEU A 552 -140.63 116.97 27.25
CA LEU A 552 -140.26 115.93 28.21
C LEU A 552 -139.82 114.64 27.50
N ASP A 553 -140.51 114.25 26.43
CA ASP A 553 -140.15 113.03 25.68
C ASP A 553 -138.83 113.18 24.90
N LEU A 554 -138.52 114.39 24.43
CA LEU A 554 -137.19 114.71 23.87
C LEU A 554 -136.06 114.59 24.91
N LEU A 555 -136.33 114.95 26.18
CA LEU A 555 -135.36 114.77 27.26
C LEU A 555 -135.20 113.29 27.64
N ARG A 556 -136.29 112.52 27.74
CA ARG A 556 -136.26 111.07 28.01
C ARG A 556 -135.42 110.31 26.97
N LYS A 557 -135.68 110.55 25.68
CA LYS A 557 -134.89 109.95 24.58
C LYS A 557 -133.40 110.34 24.59
N LYS A 558 -133.06 111.50 25.17
CA LYS A 558 -131.67 111.94 25.33
C LYS A 558 -130.98 111.26 26.52
N VAL A 559 -131.70 110.92 27.58
CA VAL A 559 -131.17 110.15 28.72
C VAL A 559 -130.85 108.72 28.29
N THR A 560 -131.80 108.00 27.69
CA THR A 560 -131.59 106.61 27.26
C THR A 560 -130.42 106.48 26.28
N ASN A 561 -130.27 107.41 25.34
CA ASN A 561 -129.14 107.39 24.41
C ASN A 561 -127.78 107.69 25.06
N LEU A 562 -127.74 108.37 26.21
CA LEU A 562 -126.51 108.54 26.99
C LEU A 562 -126.19 107.29 27.82
N GLU A 563 -127.20 106.56 28.29
CA GLU A 563 -127.05 105.30 29.04
C GLU A 563 -126.56 104.15 28.13
N GLU A 564 -127.14 104.01 26.93
CA GLU A 564 -126.66 103.11 25.86
C GLU A 564 -125.17 103.37 25.55
N ARG A 565 -124.81 104.65 25.39
CA ARG A 565 -123.43 105.08 25.10
C ARG A 565 -122.46 104.88 26.26
N LEU A 566 -122.95 104.74 27.49
CA LEU A 566 -122.13 104.43 28.65
C LEU A 566 -121.89 102.92 28.76
N HIS A 567 -122.92 102.09 28.54
CA HIS A 567 -122.77 100.64 28.48
C HIS A 567 -121.80 100.19 27.38
N GLY A 568 -121.99 100.67 26.14
CA GLY A 568 -121.11 100.30 25.02
C GLY A 568 -119.64 100.73 25.21
N ARG A 569 -119.34 101.71 26.07
CA ARG A 569 -117.97 102.06 26.43
C ARG A 569 -117.33 101.04 27.39
N ALA A 570 -118.10 100.51 28.34
CA ALA A 570 -117.61 99.51 29.29
C ALA A 570 -117.28 98.17 28.60
N GLU A 571 -118.07 97.77 27.60
CA GLU A 571 -117.79 96.58 26.79
C GLU A 571 -116.52 96.75 25.94
N LEU A 572 -116.38 97.89 25.25
CA LEU A 572 -115.16 98.21 24.46
C LEU A 572 -113.89 98.27 25.33
N GLU A 573 -113.99 98.71 26.59
CA GLU A 573 -112.87 98.71 27.55
C GLU A 573 -112.48 97.28 27.98
N LYS A 574 -113.46 96.42 28.25
CA LYS A 574 -113.26 94.99 28.55
C LYS A 574 -112.62 94.24 27.38
N ASP A 575 -113.08 94.49 26.16
CA ASP A 575 -112.52 93.88 24.95
C ASP A 575 -111.08 94.34 24.70
N ARG A 576 -110.81 95.65 24.82
CA ARG A 576 -109.45 96.22 24.74
C ARG A 576 -108.48 95.57 25.72
N ASP A 577 -108.92 95.33 26.95
CA ASP A 577 -108.08 94.73 27.98
C ASP A 577 -107.85 93.23 27.74
N SER A 578 -108.85 92.54 27.17
CA SER A 578 -108.68 91.16 26.68
C SER A 578 -107.64 91.08 25.54
N ASP A 579 -107.63 92.07 24.64
CA ASP A 579 -106.68 92.16 23.55
C ASP A 579 -105.28 92.60 24.02
N SER A 580 -105.19 93.47 25.03
CA SER A 580 -103.92 93.77 25.72
C SER A 580 -103.30 92.49 26.31
N LEU A 581 -104.12 91.61 26.90
CA LEU A 581 -103.66 90.32 27.42
C LEU A 581 -103.26 89.36 26.29
N ARG A 582 -103.96 89.39 25.15
CA ARG A 582 -103.61 88.61 23.94
C ARG A 582 -102.28 89.05 23.34
N VAL A 583 -102.04 90.35 23.22
CA VAL A 583 -100.74 90.93 22.79
C VAL A 583 -99.63 90.51 23.74
N LYS A 584 -99.79 90.67 25.05
CA LYS A 584 -98.79 90.25 26.06
C LYS A 584 -98.47 88.76 26.02
N LYS A 585 -99.41 87.90 25.62
CA LYS A 585 -99.15 86.47 25.37
C LYS A 585 -98.31 86.26 24.10
N LEU A 586 -98.65 86.95 23.01
CA LEU A 586 -97.91 86.90 21.74
C LEU A 586 -96.47 87.45 21.89
N GLU A 587 -96.27 88.53 22.63
CA GLU A 587 -94.93 89.09 22.92
C GLU A 587 -94.03 88.09 23.65
N LYS A 588 -94.58 87.31 24.61
CA LYS A 588 -93.84 86.24 25.29
C LYS A 588 -93.48 85.10 24.34
N VAL A 589 -94.37 84.73 23.42
CA VAL A 589 -94.11 83.72 22.38
C VAL A 589 -93.04 84.21 21.38
N ILE A 590 -93.12 85.46 20.93
CA ILE A 590 -92.10 86.11 20.08
C ILE A 590 -90.75 86.14 20.79
N SER A 591 -90.73 86.44 22.10
CA SER A 591 -89.50 86.44 22.91
C SER A 591 -88.89 85.04 23.04
N LYS A 592 -89.72 84.01 23.22
CA LYS A 592 -89.26 82.60 23.20
C LYS A 592 -88.68 82.21 21.85
N TYR A 593 -89.34 82.55 20.74
CA TYR A 593 -88.81 82.25 19.40
C TYR A 593 -87.54 83.05 19.08
N LYS A 594 -87.40 84.30 19.54
CA LYS A 594 -86.15 85.08 19.42
C LYS A 594 -84.99 84.37 20.13
N LEU A 595 -85.22 83.84 21.34
CA LEU A 595 -84.22 83.07 22.08
C LEU A 595 -83.85 81.79 21.32
N GLN A 596 -84.83 80.98 20.90
CA GLN A 596 -84.56 79.77 20.12
C GLN A 596 -83.79 80.05 18.82
N ILE A 597 -84.07 81.16 18.12
CA ILE A 597 -83.31 81.59 16.94
C ILE A 597 -81.87 82.01 17.30
N GLN A 598 -81.65 82.62 18.47
CA GLN A 598 -80.31 82.93 18.98
C GLN A 598 -79.54 81.65 19.33
N ASP A 599 -80.17 80.71 20.04
CA ASP A 599 -79.60 79.42 20.40
C ASP A 599 -79.17 78.64 19.13
N SER A 600 -80.07 78.51 18.15
CA SER A 600 -79.77 77.87 16.86
C SER A 600 -78.65 78.57 16.08
N ARG A 601 -78.55 79.91 16.16
CA ARG A 601 -77.43 80.65 15.55
C ARG A 601 -76.10 80.38 16.25
N GLN A 602 -76.12 80.23 17.57
CA GLN A 602 -74.93 79.92 18.36
C GLN A 602 -74.49 78.47 18.13
N GLU A 603 -75.43 77.53 18.01
CA GLU A 603 -75.17 76.16 17.58
C GLU A 603 -74.56 76.09 16.16
N ILE A 604 -75.13 76.81 15.18
CA ILE A 604 -74.57 76.94 13.83
C ILE A 604 -73.13 77.49 13.86
N ASN A 605 -72.82 78.43 14.75
CA ASN A 605 -71.46 78.96 14.89
C ASN A 605 -70.50 77.95 15.55
N ASN A 606 -70.97 77.19 16.55
CA ASN A 606 -70.20 76.09 17.16
C ASN A 606 -69.90 75.00 16.13
N LEU A 607 -70.88 74.60 15.33
CA LEU A 607 -70.72 73.62 14.24
C LEU A 607 -69.74 74.10 13.17
N LYS A 608 -69.73 75.41 12.83
CA LYS A 608 -68.71 76.00 11.94
C LYS A 608 -67.31 75.96 12.54
N ALA A 609 -67.17 76.23 13.84
CA ALA A 609 -65.87 76.15 14.52
C ALA A 609 -65.35 74.69 14.58
N GLN A 610 -66.24 73.73 14.82
CA GLN A 610 -65.91 72.29 14.75
C GLN A 610 -65.53 71.87 13.32
N LEU A 611 -66.24 72.36 12.30
CA LEU A 611 -65.93 72.08 10.89
C LEU A 611 -64.56 72.65 10.47
N LEU A 612 -64.21 73.86 10.94
CA LEU A 612 -62.87 74.44 10.76
C LEU A 612 -61.80 73.56 11.43
N GLY A 613 -61.96 73.21 12.70
CA GLY A 613 -61.04 72.31 13.40
C GLY A 613 -60.90 70.93 12.75
N ALA A 614 -61.98 70.37 12.20
CA ALA A 614 -61.95 69.14 11.42
C ALA A 614 -61.21 69.31 10.09
N SER A 615 -61.28 70.48 9.45
CA SER A 615 -60.52 70.78 8.23
C SER A 615 -59.02 70.98 8.52
N ASP A 616 -58.66 71.60 9.65
CA ASP A 616 -57.27 71.74 10.11
C ASP A 616 -56.65 70.39 10.48
N LEU A 617 -57.41 69.53 11.16
CA LEU A 617 -57.00 68.15 11.44
C LEU A 617 -56.79 67.37 10.14
N ARG A 618 -57.71 67.48 9.17
CA ARG A 618 -57.58 66.84 7.86
C ARG A 618 -56.36 67.34 7.08
N ALA A 619 -56.03 68.63 7.15
CA ALA A 619 -54.81 69.17 6.56
C ALA A 619 -53.56 68.53 7.20
N ARG A 620 -53.49 68.51 8.53
CA ARG A 620 -52.38 67.86 9.27
C ARG A 620 -52.25 66.37 8.95
N THR A 621 -53.35 65.64 8.80
CA THR A 621 -53.33 64.23 8.39
C THR A 621 -52.81 64.05 6.96
N LEU A 622 -53.12 64.97 6.04
CA LEU A 622 -52.57 64.94 4.68
C LEU A 622 -51.07 65.23 4.65
N ASP A 623 -50.58 66.17 5.47
CA ASP A 623 -49.15 66.46 5.55
C ASP A 623 -48.39 65.29 6.22
N GLN A 624 -48.91 64.74 7.33
CA GLN A 624 -48.38 63.49 7.92
C GLN A 624 -48.38 62.31 6.92
N GLN A 625 -49.38 62.22 6.04
CA GLN A 625 -49.42 61.19 4.99
C GLN A 625 -48.34 61.40 3.93
N ARG A 626 -47.88 62.64 3.70
CA ARG A 626 -46.75 62.96 2.81
C ARG A 626 -45.42 62.62 3.47
N ASP A 627 -45.23 63.00 4.74
CA ASP A 627 -44.06 62.62 5.54
C ASP A 627 -43.88 61.09 5.56
N VAL A 628 -44.97 60.34 5.77
CA VAL A 628 -44.96 58.87 5.71
C VAL A 628 -44.61 58.35 4.30
N GLN A 629 -45.08 58.97 3.23
CA GLN A 629 -44.70 58.59 1.86
C GLN A 629 -43.22 58.86 1.55
N GLU A 630 -42.63 59.93 2.09
CA GLU A 630 -41.21 60.23 1.93
C GLU A 630 -40.34 59.28 2.76
N LEU A 631 -40.75 58.96 4.00
CA LEU A 631 -40.10 57.93 4.82
C LEU A 631 -40.17 56.54 4.18
N VAL A 632 -41.30 56.17 3.54
CA VAL A 632 -41.41 54.91 2.80
C VAL A 632 -40.42 54.86 1.62
N LYS A 633 -40.27 55.94 0.85
CA LYS A 633 -39.26 56.01 -0.24
C LYS A 633 -37.84 55.87 0.30
N GLN A 634 -37.52 56.54 1.40
CA GLN A 634 -36.20 56.42 2.05
C GLN A 634 -35.94 54.98 2.52
N VAL A 635 -36.95 54.28 3.04
CA VAL A 635 -36.85 52.85 3.39
C VAL A 635 -36.63 51.98 2.14
N GLU A 636 -37.32 52.23 1.02
CA GLU A 636 -37.10 51.52 -0.24
C GLU A 636 -35.69 51.75 -0.80
N GLU A 637 -35.17 52.98 -0.75
CA GLU A 637 -33.79 53.32 -1.14
C GLU A 637 -32.76 52.61 -0.26
N LEU A 638 -32.94 52.62 1.07
CA LEU A 638 -32.09 51.92 2.02
C LEU A 638 -32.15 50.38 1.86
N GLU A 639 -33.33 49.83 1.58
CA GLU A 639 -33.51 48.42 1.23
C GLU A 639 -32.75 48.06 -0.05
N ASN A 640 -32.82 48.89 -1.09
CA ASN A 640 -32.14 48.66 -2.35
C ASN A 640 -30.61 48.78 -2.20
N LEU A 641 -30.13 49.75 -1.41
CA LEU A 641 -28.73 49.86 -1.02
C LEU A 641 -28.27 48.62 -0.23
N ARG A 642 -29.05 48.15 0.76
CA ARG A 642 -28.79 46.91 1.50
C ARG A 642 -28.72 45.69 0.57
N LYS A 643 -29.68 45.53 -0.35
CA LYS A 643 -29.70 44.43 -1.34
C LYS A 643 -28.45 44.45 -2.23
N HIS A 644 -28.00 45.63 -2.63
CA HIS A 644 -26.79 45.81 -3.45
C HIS A 644 -25.50 45.56 -2.66
N GLN A 645 -25.40 46.04 -1.41
CA GLN A 645 -24.28 45.75 -0.52
C GLN A 645 -24.22 44.25 -0.17
N SER A 646 -25.37 43.61 0.06
CA SER A 646 -25.45 42.16 0.31
C SER A 646 -24.93 41.34 -0.87
N HIS A 647 -25.29 41.72 -2.11
CA HIS A 647 -24.71 41.10 -3.31
C HIS A 647 -23.21 41.31 -3.41
N LYS A 648 -22.71 42.52 -3.11
CA LYS A 648 -21.27 42.81 -3.11
C LYS A 648 -20.52 42.00 -2.06
N ILE A 649 -21.11 41.81 -0.87
CA ILE A 649 -20.55 40.95 0.20
C ILE A 649 -20.55 39.47 -0.21
N SER A 650 -21.58 38.98 -0.91
CA SER A 650 -21.59 37.62 -1.45
C SER A 650 -20.45 37.41 -2.44
N LYS A 651 -20.34 38.28 -3.46
CA LYS A 651 -19.25 38.22 -4.45
C LYS A 651 -17.86 38.30 -3.81
N LEU A 652 -17.65 39.20 -2.84
CA LEU A 652 -16.38 39.29 -2.13
C LEU A 652 -16.09 38.03 -1.27
N LYS A 653 -17.11 37.35 -0.74
CA LYS A 653 -16.94 36.04 -0.07
C LYS A 653 -16.63 34.93 -1.06
N GLU A 654 -17.28 34.91 -2.22
CA GLU A 654 -17.04 33.95 -3.31
C GLU A 654 -15.60 34.10 -3.86
N GLU A 655 -15.18 35.33 -4.14
CA GLU A 655 -13.82 35.69 -4.54
C GLU A 655 -12.79 35.33 -3.46
N LEU A 656 -13.06 35.58 -2.18
CA LEU A 656 -12.18 35.22 -1.08
C LEU A 656 -12.08 33.70 -0.89
N HIS A 657 -13.19 32.97 -1.05
CA HIS A 657 -13.22 31.51 -0.94
C HIS A 657 -12.53 30.83 -2.14
N HIS A 658 -12.67 31.38 -3.34
CA HIS A 658 -11.92 30.95 -4.53
C HIS A 658 -10.42 31.20 -4.34
N ASN A 659 -10.01 32.42 -3.96
CA ASN A 659 -8.61 32.76 -3.67
C ASN A 659 -8.02 31.90 -2.54
N GLY A 660 -8.80 31.58 -1.51
CA GLY A 660 -8.40 30.69 -0.42
C GLY A 660 -8.18 29.25 -0.89
N SER A 661 -9.06 28.73 -1.74
CA SER A 661 -8.90 27.42 -2.39
C SER A 661 -7.66 27.40 -3.29
N ASP A 662 -7.52 28.40 -4.16
CA ASP A 662 -6.37 28.59 -5.04
C ASP A 662 -5.04 28.65 -4.28
N PHE A 663 -5.01 29.38 -3.15
CA PHE A 663 -3.82 29.49 -2.31
C PHE A 663 -3.51 28.15 -1.63
N GLN A 664 -4.52 27.44 -1.11
CA GLN A 664 -4.34 26.14 -0.48
C GLN A 664 -3.91 25.06 -1.50
N GLU A 665 -4.42 25.09 -2.73
CA GLU A 665 -3.96 24.21 -3.81
C GLU A 665 -2.50 24.51 -4.19
N LYS A 666 -2.16 25.78 -4.45
CA LYS A 666 -0.78 26.21 -4.75
C LYS A 666 0.18 25.87 -3.61
N ARG A 667 -0.28 25.97 -2.35
CA ARG A 667 0.46 25.53 -1.16
C ARG A 667 0.68 24.01 -1.16
N VAL A 668 -0.36 23.20 -1.36
CA VAL A 668 -0.24 21.72 -1.40
C VAL A 668 0.66 21.27 -2.55
N VAL A 669 0.58 21.89 -3.73
CA VAL A 669 1.50 21.65 -4.85
C VAL A 669 2.94 22.01 -4.47
N SER A 670 3.16 23.12 -3.76
CA SER A 670 4.48 23.51 -3.26
C SER A 670 5.02 22.56 -2.19
N GLU A 671 4.20 22.15 -1.22
CA GLU A 671 4.56 21.18 -0.17
C GLU A 671 4.91 19.82 -0.78
N ASN A 672 4.12 19.35 -1.76
CA ASN A 672 4.40 18.14 -2.53
C ASN A 672 5.72 18.25 -3.33
N ALA A 673 5.97 19.39 -3.99
CA ALA A 673 7.22 19.63 -4.71
C ALA A 673 8.43 19.66 -3.78
N VAL A 674 8.32 20.30 -2.60
CA VAL A 674 9.35 20.31 -1.57
C VAL A 674 9.59 18.90 -1.00
N HIS A 675 8.54 18.09 -0.81
CA HIS A 675 8.69 16.68 -0.41
C HIS A 675 9.36 15.83 -1.50
N ALA A 676 8.99 15.98 -2.77
CA ALA A 676 9.62 15.29 -3.89
C ALA A 676 11.12 15.64 -4.00
N LEU A 677 11.45 16.94 -4.03
CA LEU A 677 12.84 17.42 -4.04
C LEU A 677 13.61 17.00 -2.79
N SER A 678 12.96 16.90 -1.62
CA SER A 678 13.58 16.34 -0.40
C SER A 678 13.79 14.83 -0.48
N GLY A 679 13.00 14.10 -1.25
CA GLY A 679 13.20 12.68 -1.57
C GLY A 679 14.36 12.47 -2.53
N GLU A 680 14.43 13.27 -3.60
CA GLU A 680 15.55 13.32 -4.54
C GLU A 680 16.86 13.73 -3.84
N LEU A 681 16.82 14.73 -2.96
CA LEU A 681 17.99 15.16 -2.18
C LEU A 681 18.46 14.09 -1.19
N ARG A 682 17.55 13.34 -0.56
CA ARG A 682 17.94 12.20 0.29
C ARG A 682 18.54 11.06 -0.52
N THR A 683 17.91 10.67 -1.63
CA THR A 683 18.37 9.55 -2.48
C THR A 683 19.69 9.86 -3.19
N THR A 684 19.87 11.06 -3.71
CA THR A 684 21.17 11.53 -4.25
C THR A 684 22.23 11.61 -3.16
N LYS A 685 21.91 12.06 -1.94
CA LYS A 685 22.85 12.03 -0.80
C LYS A 685 23.27 10.60 -0.42
N THR A 686 22.34 9.63 -0.42
CA THR A 686 22.71 8.21 -0.18
C THR A 686 23.49 7.59 -1.33
N ALA A 687 23.23 7.99 -2.58
CA ALA A 687 24.04 7.57 -3.72
C ALA A 687 25.45 8.16 -3.64
N LEU A 688 25.58 9.43 -3.23
CA LEU A 688 26.87 10.09 -3.05
C LEU A 688 27.69 9.43 -1.92
N THR A 689 27.09 9.11 -0.77
CA THR A 689 27.83 8.41 0.30
C THR A 689 28.19 6.97 -0.09
N ALA A 690 27.36 6.28 -0.87
CA ALA A 690 27.71 4.97 -1.45
C ALA A 690 28.89 5.08 -2.45
N ILE A 691 28.92 6.14 -3.28
CA ILE A 691 30.04 6.42 -4.18
C ILE A 691 31.31 6.75 -3.38
N GLN A 692 31.24 7.63 -2.37
CA GLN A 692 32.39 7.96 -1.50
C GLN A 692 32.93 6.74 -0.76
N ASN A 693 32.06 5.84 -0.27
CA ASN A 693 32.49 4.59 0.36
C ASN A 693 33.18 3.66 -0.64
N ARG A 694 32.68 3.56 -1.88
CA ARG A 694 33.29 2.78 -2.96
C ARG A 694 34.62 3.39 -3.42
N GLU A 695 34.69 4.70 -3.55
CA GLU A 695 35.91 5.46 -3.88
C GLU A 695 36.97 5.24 -2.80
N LYS A 696 36.61 5.34 -1.52
CA LYS A 696 37.50 5.00 -0.41
C LYS A 696 37.98 3.55 -0.50
N GLN A 697 37.09 2.57 -0.73
CA GLN A 697 37.50 1.17 -0.90
C GLN A 697 38.48 0.97 -2.07
N LEU A 698 38.30 1.69 -3.18
CA LEU A 698 39.21 1.65 -4.33
C LEU A 698 40.55 2.32 -4.04
N LEU A 699 40.57 3.42 -3.27
CA LEU A 699 41.80 4.07 -2.81
C LEU A 699 42.55 3.20 -1.79
N ASP A 700 41.85 2.61 -0.83
CA ASP A 700 42.42 1.66 0.14
C ASP A 700 43.01 0.43 -0.58
N PHE A 701 42.30 -0.13 -1.56
CA PHE A 701 42.81 -1.20 -2.41
C PHE A 701 44.04 -0.77 -3.24
N ARG A 702 43.99 0.39 -3.90
CA ARG A 702 45.13 0.97 -4.65
C ARG A 702 46.36 1.16 -3.76
N ASN A 703 46.17 1.64 -2.54
CA ASN A 703 47.24 1.81 -1.55
C ASN A 703 47.82 0.45 -1.09
N VAL A 704 46.99 -0.58 -0.92
CA VAL A 704 47.45 -1.95 -0.61
C VAL A 704 48.23 -2.56 -1.77
N VAL A 705 47.76 -2.41 -3.02
CA VAL A 705 48.47 -2.88 -4.22
C VAL A 705 49.80 -2.15 -4.40
N ALA A 706 49.83 -0.82 -4.25
CA ALA A 706 51.07 -0.03 -4.28
C ALA A 706 52.09 -0.53 -3.22
N ARG A 707 51.62 -0.82 -2.01
CA ARG A 707 52.45 -1.40 -0.94
C ARG A 707 53.07 -2.74 -1.34
N MET A 708 52.26 -3.65 -1.88
CA MET A 708 52.72 -4.99 -2.30
C MET A 708 53.71 -4.94 -3.49
N LEU A 709 53.64 -3.90 -4.32
CA LEU A 709 54.57 -3.66 -5.43
C LEU A 709 55.82 -2.85 -5.03
N GLY A 710 56.01 -2.55 -3.75
CA GLY A 710 57.16 -1.77 -3.26
C GLY A 710 57.19 -0.33 -3.79
N LEU A 711 56.02 0.30 -3.97
CA LEU A 711 55.88 1.71 -4.35
C LEU A 711 55.65 2.55 -3.08
N ASP A 712 56.36 3.67 -2.94
CA ASP A 712 56.26 4.49 -1.73
C ASP A 712 54.96 5.33 -1.70
N ILE A 713 54.02 4.84 -0.90
CA ILE A 713 52.69 5.42 -0.67
C ILE A 713 52.75 6.77 0.05
N ASN A 714 53.89 7.13 0.65
CA ASN A 714 54.09 8.44 1.29
C ASN A 714 54.35 9.55 0.25
N THR A 715 54.70 9.19 -0.99
CA THR A 715 54.79 10.14 -2.10
C THR A 715 53.39 10.53 -2.60
N LEU A 716 53.24 11.78 -3.05
CA LEU A 716 51.94 12.34 -3.39
C LEU A 716 51.35 11.71 -4.67
N ALA A 717 50.52 10.68 -4.47
CA ALA A 717 49.75 9.96 -5.48
C ALA A 717 50.58 9.26 -6.57
N VAL A 718 51.18 8.11 -6.21
CA VAL A 718 51.76 7.12 -7.14
C VAL A 718 50.87 6.94 -8.39
N PRO A 719 51.33 7.26 -9.61
CA PRO A 719 50.50 7.20 -10.81
C PRO A 719 50.04 5.78 -11.15
N ASP A 720 48.79 5.64 -11.61
CA ASP A 720 48.22 4.31 -11.90
C ASP A 720 48.99 3.57 -12.99
N TYR A 721 49.67 4.26 -13.92
CA TYR A 721 50.53 3.63 -14.92
C TYR A 721 51.77 2.96 -14.31
N GLU A 722 52.27 3.40 -13.15
CA GLU A 722 53.41 2.79 -12.45
C GLU A 722 52.99 1.54 -11.69
N ILE A 723 51.82 1.60 -11.06
CA ILE A 723 51.16 0.45 -10.44
C ILE A 723 50.90 -0.62 -11.51
N ILE A 724 50.28 -0.25 -12.64
CA ILE A 724 50.00 -1.16 -13.76
C ILE A 724 51.29 -1.70 -14.36
N SER A 725 52.30 -0.86 -14.61
CA SER A 725 53.59 -1.31 -15.19
C SER A 725 54.34 -2.28 -14.27
N ARG A 726 54.36 -2.06 -12.95
CA ARG A 726 54.94 -3.03 -12.00
C ARG A 726 54.10 -4.31 -11.89
N LEU A 727 52.77 -4.22 -11.90
CA LEU A 727 51.90 -5.41 -11.93
C LEU A 727 52.10 -6.22 -13.21
N GLU A 728 52.12 -5.56 -14.37
CA GLU A 728 52.41 -6.19 -15.65
C GLU A 728 53.79 -6.83 -15.67
N ASN A 729 54.83 -6.18 -15.15
CA ASN A 729 56.18 -6.75 -15.13
C ASN A 729 56.31 -7.87 -14.10
N PHE A 730 55.58 -7.83 -12.98
CA PHE A 730 55.47 -8.95 -12.03
C PHE A 730 54.72 -10.14 -12.64
N VAL A 731 53.60 -9.91 -13.34
CA VAL A 731 52.84 -10.96 -14.05
C VAL A 731 53.63 -11.50 -15.24
N LYS A 732 54.35 -10.66 -16.00
CA LYS A 732 55.26 -11.12 -17.06
C LYS A 732 56.41 -11.93 -16.48
N SER A 733 57.02 -11.49 -15.38
CA SER A 733 58.06 -12.23 -14.66
C SER A 733 57.55 -13.58 -14.16
N HIS A 734 56.40 -13.61 -13.47
CA HIS A 734 55.74 -14.84 -13.03
C HIS A 734 55.41 -15.74 -14.22
N ASN A 735 54.90 -15.20 -15.32
CA ASN A 735 54.60 -15.98 -16.51
C ASN A 735 55.88 -16.48 -17.21
N THR A 736 56.98 -15.74 -17.20
CA THR A 736 58.28 -16.25 -17.67
C THR A 736 58.89 -17.27 -16.71
N HIS A 737 58.63 -17.21 -15.40
CA HIS A 737 59.04 -18.25 -14.46
C HIS A 737 58.17 -19.51 -14.59
N ALA A 738 56.85 -19.36 -14.79
CA ALA A 738 55.95 -20.48 -15.09
C ALA A 738 56.27 -21.11 -16.46
N TYR A 739 56.58 -20.29 -17.47
CA TYR A 739 57.03 -20.73 -18.79
C TYR A 739 58.41 -21.39 -18.71
N VAL A 740 59.38 -20.84 -17.99
CA VAL A 740 60.69 -21.49 -17.78
C VAL A 740 60.56 -22.78 -16.98
N ASN A 741 59.64 -22.88 -16.01
CA ASN A 741 59.37 -24.14 -15.32
C ASN A 741 58.69 -25.16 -16.24
N MET A 742 57.71 -24.75 -17.06
CA MET A 742 57.10 -25.61 -18.07
C MET A 742 58.10 -26.06 -19.14
N ASN A 743 58.98 -25.17 -19.61
CA ASN A 743 60.07 -25.50 -20.51
C ASN A 743 61.20 -26.30 -19.84
N LEU A 744 61.24 -26.39 -18.51
CA LEU A 744 62.13 -27.29 -17.78
C LEU A 744 61.53 -28.69 -17.67
N ASP A 745 60.21 -28.81 -17.42
CA ASP A 745 59.48 -30.07 -17.57
C ASP A 745 59.54 -30.59 -19.02
N GLU A 746 59.32 -29.71 -20.01
CA GLU A 746 59.35 -30.01 -21.45
C GLU A 746 60.76 -30.41 -21.92
N ALA A 747 61.81 -29.71 -21.45
CA ALA A 747 63.20 -30.09 -21.72
C ALA A 747 63.69 -31.33 -20.93
N LEU A 748 62.93 -31.79 -19.93
CA LEU A 748 63.14 -33.10 -19.31
C LEU A 748 62.41 -34.22 -20.09
N ALA A 749 61.28 -33.92 -20.72
CA ALA A 749 60.55 -34.84 -21.60
C ALA A 749 61.24 -35.06 -22.96
N ASP A 750 61.79 -34.01 -23.58
CA ASP A 750 62.52 -34.06 -24.86
C ASP A 750 63.74 -35.02 -24.83
N VAL A 751 64.28 -35.33 -23.65
CA VAL A 751 65.38 -36.29 -23.47
C VAL A 751 64.91 -37.75 -23.57
N GLU A 752 63.64 -38.05 -23.30
CA GLU A 752 63.07 -39.39 -23.51
C GLU A 752 62.56 -39.58 -24.95
N ASP A 753 61.92 -38.57 -25.55
CA ASP A 753 61.26 -38.72 -26.87
C ASP A 753 62.23 -38.63 -28.07
N GLY A 754 63.39 -37.98 -27.88
CA GLY A 754 64.44 -37.83 -28.90
C GLY A 754 65.05 -39.13 -29.44
N PHE A 755 64.71 -40.30 -28.89
CA PHE A 755 65.14 -41.61 -29.37
C PHE A 755 64.12 -42.30 -30.31
N LEU A 756 62.87 -41.83 -30.38
CA LEU A 756 61.77 -42.53 -31.07
C LEU A 756 61.32 -41.88 -32.38
N SER A 757 61.43 -40.55 -32.54
CA SER A 757 60.87 -39.80 -33.67
C SER A 757 61.64 -39.93 -35.01
N GLY A 758 62.42 -41.01 -35.19
CA GLY A 758 63.27 -41.23 -36.36
C GLY A 758 62.58 -41.93 -37.56
N TYR A 759 61.25 -42.07 -37.56
CA TYR A 759 60.57 -43.01 -38.47
C TYR A 759 59.29 -42.55 -39.18
N GLU A 760 58.72 -41.38 -38.85
CA GLU A 760 57.42 -40.92 -39.43
C GLU A 760 57.52 -39.74 -40.41
N ASP A 761 58.71 -39.42 -40.92
CA ASP A 761 58.91 -38.42 -41.99
C ASP A 761 58.49 -38.95 -43.39
N SER A 762 57.25 -39.45 -43.50
CA SER A 762 56.61 -39.86 -44.76
C SER A 762 55.09 -40.12 -44.65
N THR A 763 54.28 -39.14 -44.23
CA THR A 763 52.98 -38.82 -44.91
C THR A 763 52.20 -37.65 -44.27
N ARG A 764 52.18 -36.48 -44.93
CA ARG A 764 50.94 -35.79 -45.39
C ARG A 764 51.26 -34.45 -46.04
N ILE A 765 51.22 -34.44 -47.37
CA ILE A 765 51.18 -33.23 -48.20
C ILE A 765 49.72 -32.74 -48.27
N VAL A 766 49.53 -31.44 -48.56
CA VAL A 766 48.33 -30.76 -49.11
C VAL A 766 47.51 -29.87 -48.14
N ARG A 767 47.49 -28.57 -48.51
CA ARG A 767 46.59 -27.44 -48.14
C ARG A 767 46.92 -26.57 -46.92
N ASP A 768 47.11 -25.29 -47.24
CA ASP A 768 47.13 -24.08 -46.41
C ASP A 768 46.51 -22.92 -47.27
N PRO A 769 46.47 -21.62 -46.89
CA PRO A 769 45.32 -21.01 -46.20
C PRO A 769 44.62 -19.85 -46.96
N ALA A 770 43.44 -19.43 -46.48
CA ALA A 770 42.82 -18.13 -46.80
C ALA A 770 41.75 -17.70 -45.75
N VAL A 771 41.34 -16.42 -45.65
CA VAL A 771 42.05 -15.29 -45.01
C VAL A 771 41.10 -14.08 -44.78
N GLN A 772 41.13 -13.48 -43.57
CA GLN A 772 40.68 -12.09 -43.20
C GLN A 772 39.18 -11.71 -43.40
N ARG A 773 38.44 -11.01 -42.51
CA ARG A 773 38.59 -9.83 -41.60
C ARG A 773 38.14 -8.48 -42.22
N SER A 774 36.96 -7.97 -41.81
CA SER A 774 36.67 -6.55 -41.49
C SER A 774 35.23 -6.39 -40.94
N ARG A 775 34.78 -5.48 -40.04
CA ARG A 775 35.35 -4.59 -38.98
C ARG A 775 34.96 -3.09 -39.07
N ASP A 776 34.60 -2.53 -37.89
CA ASP A 776 34.48 -1.11 -37.48
C ASP A 776 33.58 -0.11 -38.25
N ARG A 777 32.55 0.43 -37.55
CA ARG A 777 32.68 1.77 -36.94
C ARG A 777 31.66 2.04 -35.83
N SER A 778 32.03 2.94 -34.89
CA SER A 778 31.23 3.34 -33.72
C SER A 778 31.07 4.86 -33.63
N ARG A 779 29.89 5.36 -33.20
CA ARG A 779 29.69 6.27 -32.03
C ARG A 779 28.35 7.03 -32.04
N ARG A 780 27.70 7.06 -30.87
CA ARG A 780 27.12 8.21 -30.11
C ARG A 780 26.69 9.45 -30.95
N LYS A 781 25.51 10.05 -30.75
CA LYS A 781 25.12 10.74 -29.48
C LYS A 781 23.60 10.97 -29.33
N ALA A 782 23.20 11.43 -28.15
CA ALA A 782 21.82 11.45 -27.64
C ALA A 782 20.86 12.53 -28.20
N ALA A 783 19.59 12.13 -28.24
CA ALA A 783 18.35 12.86 -27.92
C ALA A 783 18.29 14.40 -27.93
N LYS A 784 17.23 14.93 -28.59
CA LYS A 784 16.45 16.07 -28.07
C LYS A 784 14.99 15.99 -28.57
N ALA A 785 14.04 16.30 -27.69
CA ALA A 785 12.61 16.23 -28.01
C ALA A 785 12.06 17.56 -28.55
N ARG A 786 11.04 17.50 -29.42
CA ARG A 786 9.90 18.44 -29.45
C ARG A 786 8.74 17.88 -30.30
N ALA A 787 7.52 18.32 -29.97
CA ALA A 787 6.28 17.74 -30.49
C ALA A 787 5.86 18.28 -31.87
N ARG A 788 5.02 17.52 -32.58
CA ARG A 788 4.03 18.02 -33.53
C ARG A 788 2.73 17.21 -33.41
N ALA A 789 1.62 17.89 -33.17
CA ALA A 789 0.29 17.28 -33.11
C ALA A 789 -0.35 17.19 -34.51
N ARG A 790 -1.25 16.21 -34.72
CA ARG A 790 -2.24 16.22 -35.82
C ARG A 790 -3.34 15.15 -35.64
N SER A 791 -4.53 15.61 -35.29
CA SER A 791 -5.82 15.16 -35.85
C SER A 791 -6.92 16.11 -35.36
N LEU A 792 -8.01 16.21 -36.11
CA LEU A 792 -9.10 17.16 -35.87
C LEU A 792 -10.42 16.43 -35.55
N SER A 793 -11.37 17.21 -35.04
CA SER A 793 -12.71 16.83 -34.57
C SER A 793 -13.62 16.23 -35.65
N PRO A 794 -14.81 15.71 -35.26
CA PRO A 794 -15.99 16.59 -35.32
C PRO A 794 -17.05 16.45 -34.20
N GLN A 795 -17.62 17.61 -33.84
CA GLN A 795 -19.04 17.88 -33.52
C GLN A 795 -19.84 17.07 -32.46
N ARG A 796 -20.19 17.76 -31.36
CA ARG A 796 -21.55 17.88 -30.74
C ARG A 796 -21.46 19.03 -29.72
N ARG A 797 -21.90 20.26 -30.02
CA ARG A 797 -23.29 20.79 -30.10
C ARG A 797 -24.02 20.77 -28.75
N ASP A 798 -23.79 21.84 -28.00
CA ASP A 798 -24.39 22.21 -26.72
C ASP A 798 -25.83 22.78 -26.89
N PRO A 799 -26.80 22.37 -26.04
CA PRO A 799 -28.14 22.95 -26.02
C PRO A 799 -28.62 23.38 -24.60
N ARG A 800 -28.16 24.53 -24.08
CA ARG A 800 -28.96 25.35 -23.12
C ARG A 800 -28.61 26.84 -23.16
N ARG A 801 -29.40 27.59 -23.93
CA ARG A 801 -29.71 29.00 -23.68
C ARG A 801 -31.22 29.13 -23.47
N TYR A 802 -31.62 29.44 -22.24
CA TYR A 802 -32.69 30.38 -21.90
C TYR A 802 -32.53 30.74 -20.42
#